data_AF-A0A1L7GDB8-F1
#
_entry.id   AF-A0A1L7GDB8-F1
#
_cell.length_a   1.000
_cell.length_b   1.000
_cell.length_c   1.000
_cell.angle_alpha   90.00
_cell.angle_beta   90.00
_cell.angle_gamma   90.00
#
_symmetry.space_group_name_H-M   'P 1'
#
loop_
_entity.id
_entity.type
_entity.pdbx_description
1 polymer ?
#
loop_
_entity_poly.entity_id
_entity_poly.type
_entity_poly.pdbx_seq_one_letter_code
_entity_poly.pdbx_strand_id
1 'polypeptide(L)'
;MVNKNRMNRLAAVMAAAALVSVAVPVASAQAAVTTPRIDLKVLVVDDGGSSVEAITAELRDTGVPFTRVQLGSAGRPVINAAFLSDTVDGRPRAKYQGVVLPNENPFGEGSAEMAALAAYETTYGIRQVDAYTWAHPGVGLEYTDNGGYSGQLDGTQAAVTTAGKAGPFAYLGGQVTFEDNSALVPESYGYMGKPRAGYTSYVDAPVGSGRASLVGEYTHDGRSELVVTFGYNQHQQQFRLLARGIVDWLTQGIHLGQSRNYFAVHVDDVFAPDARWNKELNCTPGDYACEGGEGKESTIRMSAADAVYAAQWQTSKNFKLDMLFNGGAGEEWKAENGGVDDLTAQLVADRAKYRWMNHTYTHPFLGCVQNAAVIPWTCTKNAQGAIQYMSRAEISAQIRDNNNWAASKGITLDRSELVTGEHSGLKTAPQQPVDNPNLAGALADNGVRWAGSDNSREPAQRPVGSALTVPRHPMNVYYNTGTNAEMADEYNWIYTSRAHGGSGACEDNPATSTCLPAPLDVNTGYLDYIVPAEARTALRHVLANDPRPHYVHQANLAEDRTLYPVLNQVLDTYRALYAPSAPIVNQSMKDTGVELQRRAAWDKALADGKVTAYRIGKDVTIKAPSGVVAPVTAPNGTRKQMLLGSADFGTAYAGSRSTWTAPELLQSAVKLTLPS
;
A
#
# COMPACT_ATOMS: atom_id res chain seq x y z
N MET A 1 -66.28 -8.80 -85.00
CA MET A 1 -65.31 -9.81 -85.48
C MET A 1 -64.66 -10.41 -84.25
N VAL A 2 -64.65 -11.69 -83.89
CA VAL A 2 -65.04 -12.99 -84.46
C VAL A 2 -65.21 -13.88 -83.19
N ASN A 3 -66.40 -14.44 -82.94
CA ASN A 3 -66.70 -15.89 -82.98
C ASN A 3 -65.68 -16.79 -82.23
N LYS A 4 -66.03 -17.76 -81.36
CA LYS A 4 -67.16 -18.69 -81.41
C LYS A 4 -67.11 -19.64 -80.20
N ASN A 5 -68.30 -20.03 -79.74
CA ASN A 5 -68.75 -21.41 -79.45
C ASN A 5 -68.34 -22.20 -78.18
N ARG A 6 -69.44 -22.61 -77.52
CA ARG A 6 -69.91 -23.99 -77.21
C ARG A 6 -69.76 -24.49 -75.77
N MET A 7 -70.89 -24.43 -75.07
CA MET A 7 -71.59 -25.52 -74.36
C MET A 7 -70.83 -26.86 -74.27
N ASN A 8 -70.58 -27.36 -73.05
CA ASN A 8 -71.42 -28.39 -72.41
C ASN A 8 -70.81 -28.96 -71.11
N ARG A 9 -71.67 -29.00 -70.07
CA ARG A 9 -71.92 -30.15 -69.17
C ARG A 9 -70.92 -30.57 -68.08
N LEU A 10 -71.47 -30.49 -66.86
CA LEU A 10 -71.66 -31.56 -65.86
C LEU A 10 -70.65 -31.76 -64.71
N ALA A 11 -71.27 -32.03 -63.54
CA ALA A 11 -70.78 -32.53 -62.25
C ALA A 11 -70.08 -31.49 -61.35
N ALA A 12 -70.76 -30.89 -60.35
CA ALA A 12 -71.28 -31.45 -59.09
C ALA A 12 -70.16 -31.88 -58.12
N VAL A 13 -69.98 -31.17 -57.00
CA VAL A 13 -70.37 -31.56 -55.62
C VAL A 13 -69.76 -30.58 -54.61
N MET A 14 -70.53 -30.32 -53.55
CA MET A 14 -70.31 -29.41 -52.44
C MET A 14 -69.09 -29.74 -51.57
N ALA A 15 -68.50 -28.72 -50.95
CA ALA A 15 -67.85 -28.85 -49.64
C ALA A 15 -68.08 -27.57 -48.81
N ALA A 16 -68.46 -27.80 -47.55
CA ALA A 16 -68.99 -26.84 -46.60
C ALA A 16 -68.02 -25.72 -46.20
N ALA A 17 -68.58 -24.54 -45.94
CA ALA A 17 -67.91 -23.44 -45.27
C ALA A 17 -67.81 -23.73 -43.77
N ALA A 18 -66.58 -23.79 -43.25
CA ALA A 18 -66.29 -23.70 -41.82
C ALA A 18 -65.56 -22.38 -41.56
N LEU A 19 -66.19 -21.51 -40.76
CA LEU A 19 -65.60 -20.29 -40.24
C LEU A 19 -64.42 -20.63 -39.32
N VAL A 20 -63.21 -20.26 -39.72
CA VAL A 20 -62.04 -20.21 -38.84
C VAL A 20 -61.85 -18.76 -38.41
N SER A 21 -62.20 -18.47 -37.17
CA SER A 21 -61.83 -17.26 -36.46
C SER A 21 -60.30 -17.24 -36.26
N VAL A 22 -59.62 -16.35 -36.99
CA VAL A 22 -58.19 -16.07 -36.81
C VAL A 22 -58.00 -15.29 -35.50
N ALA A 23 -57.64 -16.00 -34.44
CA ALA A 23 -57.06 -15.38 -33.25
C ALA A 23 -55.62 -14.95 -33.60
N VAL A 24 -55.43 -13.64 -33.78
CA VAL A 24 -54.09 -13.05 -33.88
C VAL A 24 -53.45 -13.16 -32.48
N PRO A 25 -52.28 -13.81 -32.33
CA PRO A 25 -51.56 -13.72 -31.08
C PRO A 25 -51.09 -12.27 -30.94
N VAL A 26 -51.64 -11.56 -29.95
CA VAL A 26 -51.05 -10.31 -29.46
C VAL A 26 -49.72 -10.70 -28.84
N ALA A 27 -48.64 -10.59 -29.62
CA ALA A 27 -47.30 -10.69 -29.08
C ALA A 27 -47.13 -9.53 -28.10
N SER A 28 -47.20 -9.83 -26.81
CA SER A 28 -46.75 -8.91 -25.76
C SER A 28 -45.31 -8.53 -26.10
N ALA A 29 -45.09 -7.28 -26.51
CA ALA A 29 -43.76 -6.75 -26.68
C ALA A 29 -43.06 -6.80 -25.30
N GLN A 30 -42.28 -7.85 -25.04
CA GLN A 30 -41.29 -7.82 -23.97
C GLN A 30 -40.33 -6.69 -24.32
N ALA A 31 -40.44 -5.58 -23.60
CA ALA A 31 -39.46 -4.51 -23.68
C ALA A 31 -38.08 -5.15 -23.46
N ALA A 32 -37.17 -4.99 -24.43
CA ALA A 32 -35.82 -5.49 -24.30
C ALA A 32 -35.24 -4.94 -22.98
N VAL A 33 -34.88 -5.82 -22.04
CA VAL A 33 -34.30 -5.42 -20.76
C VAL A 33 -32.98 -4.72 -21.08
N THR A 34 -32.98 -3.39 -20.97
CA THR A 34 -31.78 -2.60 -21.22
C THR A 34 -30.80 -2.88 -20.09
N THR A 35 -29.62 -3.42 -20.42
CA THR A 35 -28.59 -3.70 -19.42
C THR A 35 -28.28 -2.41 -18.64
N PRO A 36 -28.38 -2.37 -17.31
CA PRO A 36 -28.13 -1.15 -16.57
C PRO A 36 -26.67 -0.71 -16.69
N ARG A 37 -26.44 0.59 -16.54
CA ARG A 37 -25.10 1.14 -16.30
C ARG A 37 -24.81 1.04 -14.80
N ILE A 38 -23.65 0.53 -14.41
CA ILE A 38 -23.20 0.52 -13.02
C ILE A 38 -21.96 1.42 -12.93
N ASP A 39 -22.06 2.52 -12.19
CA ASP A 39 -20.93 3.42 -11.95
C ASP A 39 -19.91 2.75 -11.01
N LEU A 40 -18.62 2.82 -11.36
CA LEU A 40 -17.56 2.17 -10.59
C LEU A 40 -17.18 3.00 -9.36
N LYS A 41 -18.12 3.17 -8.43
CA LYS A 41 -18.00 3.94 -7.19
C LYS A 41 -18.62 3.19 -6.02
N VAL A 42 -18.05 3.24 -4.83
CA VAL A 42 -18.60 2.58 -3.62
C VAL A 42 -19.42 3.58 -2.80
N LEU A 43 -20.52 3.13 -2.19
CA LEU A 43 -21.21 3.86 -1.14
C LEU A 43 -20.71 3.37 0.21
N VAL A 44 -20.26 4.28 1.06
CA VAL A 44 -19.87 4.00 2.45
C VAL A 44 -20.82 4.72 3.39
N VAL A 45 -21.56 3.98 4.20
CA VAL A 45 -22.37 4.51 5.30
C VAL A 45 -21.58 4.39 6.57
N ASP A 46 -21.44 5.49 7.30
CA ASP A 46 -20.42 5.64 8.32
C ASP A 46 -20.99 6.09 9.67
N ASP A 47 -20.73 5.30 10.70
CA ASP A 47 -21.14 5.52 12.08
C ASP A 47 -20.03 6.12 12.97
N GLY A 48 -18.84 6.37 12.41
CA GLY A 48 -17.64 6.78 13.13
C GLY A 48 -16.83 5.62 13.72
N GLY A 49 -17.23 4.37 13.47
CA GLY A 49 -16.56 3.17 13.97
C GLY A 49 -15.27 2.82 13.23
N SER A 50 -14.37 2.11 13.92
CA SER A 50 -13.05 1.74 13.38
C SER A 50 -13.13 0.80 12.18
N SER A 51 -14.11 -0.11 12.15
CA SER A 51 -14.26 -1.08 11.06
C SER A 51 -14.65 -0.43 9.74
N VAL A 52 -15.54 0.57 9.76
CA VAL A 52 -15.90 1.34 8.56
C VAL A 52 -14.74 2.24 8.12
N GLU A 53 -14.05 2.89 9.05
CA GLU A 53 -12.86 3.69 8.73
C GLU A 53 -11.76 2.80 8.13
N ALA A 54 -11.60 1.56 8.58
CA ALA A 54 -10.62 0.63 8.04
C ALA A 54 -10.88 0.28 6.57
N ILE A 55 -12.12 -0.06 6.22
CA ILE A 55 -12.50 -0.29 4.81
C ILE A 55 -12.36 1.00 4.00
N THR A 56 -12.75 2.15 4.57
CA THR A 56 -12.62 3.45 3.91
C THR A 56 -11.15 3.80 3.63
N ALA A 57 -10.26 3.50 4.57
CA ALA A 57 -8.83 3.65 4.40
C ALA A 57 -8.31 2.77 3.27
N GLU A 58 -8.72 1.49 3.18
CA GLU A 58 -8.34 0.62 2.06
C GLU A 58 -8.83 1.16 0.72
N LEU A 59 -10.08 1.63 0.62
CA LEU A 59 -10.61 2.23 -0.61
C LEU A 59 -9.80 3.46 -1.03
N ARG A 60 -9.46 4.33 -0.08
CA ARG A 60 -8.61 5.51 -0.31
C ARG A 60 -7.19 5.11 -0.73
N ASP A 61 -6.54 4.24 0.03
CA ASP A 61 -5.13 3.87 -0.15
C ASP A 61 -4.89 3.07 -1.45
N THR A 62 -5.95 2.46 -2.01
CA THR A 62 -5.93 1.79 -3.33
C THR A 62 -6.48 2.64 -4.48
N GLY A 63 -7.05 3.81 -4.18
CA GLY A 63 -7.60 4.76 -5.16
C GLY A 63 -9.04 4.49 -5.60
N VAL A 64 -9.75 3.54 -4.97
CA VAL A 64 -11.15 3.23 -5.31
C VAL A 64 -12.05 4.39 -4.91
N PRO A 65 -12.81 4.98 -5.85
CA PRO A 65 -13.67 6.12 -5.54
C PRO A 65 -14.87 5.69 -4.70
N PHE A 66 -15.21 6.50 -3.71
CA PHE A 66 -16.37 6.28 -2.85
C PHE A 66 -17.14 7.56 -2.55
N THR A 67 -18.41 7.42 -2.14
CA THR A 67 -19.20 8.46 -1.47
C THR A 67 -19.37 8.04 -0.03
N ARG A 68 -19.00 8.90 0.92
CA ARG A 68 -19.17 8.67 2.36
C ARG A 68 -20.41 9.41 2.87
N VAL A 69 -21.32 8.71 3.53
CA VAL A 69 -22.50 9.27 4.22
C VAL A 69 -22.31 9.05 5.72
N GLN A 70 -21.99 10.11 6.45
CA GLN A 70 -21.83 10.07 7.90
C GLN A 70 -23.21 10.12 8.58
N LEU A 71 -23.58 9.05 9.29
CA LEU A 71 -24.88 8.88 9.93
C LEU A 71 -25.16 9.95 10.98
N GLY A 72 -24.15 10.32 11.77
CA GLY A 72 -24.24 11.35 12.80
C GLY A 72 -24.27 12.79 12.28
N SER A 73 -24.11 13.01 10.97
CA SER A 73 -24.04 14.37 10.41
C SER A 73 -25.43 14.99 10.20
N ALA A 74 -25.64 16.17 10.77
CA ALA A 74 -26.87 16.93 10.57
C ALA A 74 -27.02 17.31 9.08
N GLY A 75 -28.15 16.94 8.48
CA GLY A 75 -28.41 17.21 7.07
C GLY A 75 -27.70 16.26 6.09
N ARG A 76 -27.23 15.10 6.56
CA ARG A 76 -26.78 14.03 5.65
C ARG A 76 -27.84 13.73 4.59
N PRO A 77 -27.44 13.32 3.36
CA PRO A 77 -28.41 12.86 2.38
C PRO A 77 -29.19 11.65 2.89
N VAL A 78 -30.47 11.59 2.53
CA VAL A 78 -31.31 10.41 2.74
C VAL A 78 -31.03 9.40 1.64
N ILE A 79 -30.72 8.17 2.02
CA ILE A 79 -30.41 7.06 1.13
C ILE A 79 -31.73 6.47 0.62
N ASN A 80 -32.34 7.13 -0.36
CA ASN A 80 -33.55 6.68 -1.04
C ASN A 80 -33.24 6.22 -2.48
N ALA A 81 -34.27 5.76 -3.21
CA ALA A 81 -34.11 5.31 -4.60
C ALA A 81 -33.44 6.36 -5.51
N ALA A 82 -33.81 7.64 -5.40
CA ALA A 82 -33.23 8.71 -6.22
C ALA A 82 -31.76 9.00 -5.86
N PHE A 83 -31.35 8.76 -4.61
CA PHE A 83 -29.95 8.84 -4.19
C PHE A 83 -29.12 7.70 -4.78
N LEU A 84 -29.68 6.50 -4.86
CA LEU A 84 -28.98 5.27 -5.26
C LEU A 84 -28.95 5.04 -6.78
N SER A 85 -30.00 5.41 -7.49
CA SER A 85 -30.13 5.17 -8.92
C SER A 85 -30.84 6.33 -9.64
N ASP A 86 -30.70 6.35 -10.96
CA ASP A 86 -31.45 7.22 -11.87
C ASP A 86 -31.44 6.64 -13.30
N THR A 87 -31.66 7.50 -14.30
CA THR A 87 -31.54 7.17 -15.73
C THR A 87 -30.56 8.13 -16.38
N VAL A 88 -29.67 7.59 -17.22
CA VAL A 88 -28.76 8.38 -18.07
C VAL A 88 -28.88 7.89 -19.51
N ASP A 89 -29.09 8.81 -20.45
CA ASP A 89 -29.28 8.50 -21.87
C ASP A 89 -30.37 7.42 -22.11
N GLY A 90 -31.46 7.48 -21.33
CA GLY A 90 -32.57 6.51 -21.40
C GLY A 90 -32.27 5.12 -20.82
N ARG A 91 -31.10 4.93 -20.20
CA ARG A 91 -30.69 3.67 -19.56
C ARG A 91 -30.72 3.78 -18.03
N PRO A 92 -31.26 2.77 -17.30
CA PRO A 92 -31.16 2.73 -15.85
C PRO A 92 -29.69 2.75 -15.39
N ARG A 93 -29.39 3.53 -14.36
CA ARG A 93 -28.06 3.64 -13.77
C ARG A 93 -28.08 3.34 -12.28
N ALA A 94 -27.24 2.40 -11.87
CA ALA A 94 -26.82 2.23 -10.49
C ALA A 94 -25.64 3.18 -10.23
N LYS A 95 -25.77 4.10 -9.26
CA LYS A 95 -24.72 5.11 -8.96
C LYS A 95 -23.53 4.52 -8.18
N TYR A 96 -23.71 3.32 -7.62
CA TYR A 96 -22.72 2.64 -6.79
C TYR A 96 -22.60 1.16 -7.15
N GLN A 97 -21.38 0.64 -7.25
CA GLN A 97 -21.12 -0.76 -7.55
C GLN A 97 -21.05 -1.67 -6.31
N GLY A 98 -21.06 -1.08 -5.12
CA GLY A 98 -20.96 -1.76 -3.83
C GLY A 98 -21.38 -0.84 -2.70
N VAL A 99 -21.88 -1.43 -1.61
CA VAL A 99 -22.30 -0.73 -0.39
C VAL A 99 -21.48 -1.26 0.81
N VAL A 100 -20.99 -0.36 1.64
CA VAL A 100 -20.41 -0.68 2.96
C VAL A 100 -21.32 -0.08 4.01
N LEU A 101 -21.83 -0.91 4.91
CA LEU A 101 -22.62 -0.50 6.06
C LEU A 101 -21.86 -0.83 7.36
N PRO A 102 -22.12 -0.10 8.46
CA PRO A 102 -21.54 -0.44 9.76
C PRO A 102 -21.90 -1.84 10.23
N ASN A 103 -23.14 -2.27 9.97
CA ASN A 103 -23.71 -3.59 10.23
C ASN A 103 -24.83 -3.87 9.21
N GLU A 104 -25.54 -4.99 9.33
CA GLU A 104 -26.58 -5.43 8.40
C GLU A 104 -27.80 -4.50 8.30
N ASN A 105 -28.06 -3.68 9.34
CA ASN A 105 -29.15 -2.70 9.34
C ASN A 105 -28.85 -1.51 10.28
N PRO A 106 -28.08 -0.51 9.83
CA PRO A 106 -27.70 0.63 10.66
C PRO A 106 -28.83 1.66 10.81
N PHE A 107 -29.94 1.52 10.07
CA PHE A 107 -31.07 2.46 10.11
C PHE A 107 -32.25 1.98 10.96
N GLY A 108 -32.20 0.75 11.46
CA GLY A 108 -33.26 0.12 12.25
C GLY A 108 -34.32 -0.61 11.42
N GLU A 109 -35.06 -1.49 12.09
CA GLU A 109 -36.12 -2.30 11.46
C GLU A 109 -37.20 -1.42 10.83
N GLY A 110 -37.67 -1.80 9.63
CA GLY A 110 -38.71 -1.06 8.90
C GLY A 110 -38.26 0.28 8.30
N SER A 111 -36.97 0.61 8.35
CA SER A 111 -36.44 1.84 7.76
C SER A 111 -36.65 1.89 6.24
N ALA A 112 -37.12 3.05 5.76
CA ALA A 112 -37.25 3.33 4.33
C ALA A 112 -35.89 3.36 3.61
N GLU A 113 -34.80 3.72 4.32
CA GLU A 113 -33.45 3.73 3.74
C GLU A 113 -32.94 2.29 3.52
N MET A 114 -33.16 1.38 4.48
CA MET A 114 -32.86 -0.04 4.25
C MET A 114 -33.73 -0.66 3.18
N ALA A 115 -35.03 -0.34 3.13
CA ALA A 115 -35.90 -0.84 2.07
C ALA A 115 -35.42 -0.37 0.68
N ALA A 116 -34.92 0.86 0.57
CA ALA A 116 -34.34 1.39 -0.67
C ALA A 116 -33.03 0.69 -1.04
N LEU A 117 -32.14 0.41 -0.07
CA LEU A 117 -30.90 -0.34 -0.28
C LEU A 117 -31.18 -1.77 -0.74
N ALA A 118 -32.06 -2.50 -0.05
CA ALA A 118 -32.44 -3.86 -0.43
C ALA A 118 -33.04 -3.91 -1.85
N ALA A 119 -33.91 -2.95 -2.19
CA ALA A 119 -34.46 -2.85 -3.55
C ALA A 119 -33.37 -2.52 -4.59
N TYR A 120 -32.42 -1.67 -4.25
CA TYR A 120 -31.29 -1.32 -5.10
C TYR A 120 -30.35 -2.51 -5.36
N GLU A 121 -29.98 -3.23 -4.30
CA GLU A 121 -29.12 -4.40 -4.34
C GLU A 121 -29.72 -5.51 -5.20
N THR A 122 -30.99 -5.84 -4.96
CA THR A 122 -31.71 -6.85 -5.75
C THR A 122 -31.90 -6.43 -7.21
N THR A 123 -32.20 -5.15 -7.48
CA THR A 123 -32.44 -4.66 -8.86
C THR A 123 -31.18 -4.66 -9.70
N TYR A 124 -30.04 -4.27 -9.13
CA TYR A 124 -28.80 -4.06 -9.88
C TYR A 124 -27.71 -5.11 -9.61
N GLY A 125 -27.96 -6.08 -8.73
CA GLY A 125 -27.00 -7.09 -8.31
C GLY A 125 -25.80 -6.49 -7.57
N ILE A 126 -26.06 -5.53 -6.69
CA ILE A 126 -25.04 -4.85 -5.89
C ILE A 126 -24.81 -5.63 -4.58
N ARG A 127 -23.55 -5.74 -4.18
CA ARG A 127 -23.13 -6.42 -2.96
C ARG A 127 -22.99 -5.44 -1.80
N GLN A 128 -23.24 -5.92 -0.59
CA GLN A 128 -23.11 -5.18 0.66
C GLN A 128 -22.03 -5.82 1.57
N VAL A 129 -21.19 -5.01 2.19
CA VAL A 129 -20.31 -5.44 3.29
C VAL A 129 -20.89 -4.94 4.60
N ASP A 130 -21.08 -5.85 5.55
CA ASP A 130 -21.42 -5.54 6.94
C ASP A 130 -20.10 -5.44 7.70
N ALA A 131 -19.63 -4.21 7.89
CA ALA A 131 -18.28 -3.95 8.34
C ALA A 131 -17.98 -4.60 9.69
N TYR A 132 -18.95 -4.59 10.62
CA TYR A 132 -18.85 -5.33 11.87
C TYR A 132 -20.22 -5.60 12.49
N THR A 133 -20.55 -6.87 12.69
CA THR A 133 -21.76 -7.29 13.39
C THR A 133 -21.49 -8.47 14.32
N TRP A 134 -22.51 -8.90 15.06
CA TRP A 134 -22.46 -10.06 15.93
C TRP A 134 -23.10 -11.27 15.23
N ALA A 135 -22.82 -12.49 15.69
CA ALA A 135 -23.36 -13.69 15.05
C ALA A 135 -24.81 -13.96 15.46
N HIS A 136 -25.73 -13.98 14.48
CA HIS A 136 -27.14 -14.33 14.67
C HIS A 136 -27.84 -14.78 13.37
N PRO A 137 -29.05 -15.35 13.46
CA PRO A 137 -29.74 -15.90 12.30
C PRO A 137 -30.03 -14.92 11.17
N GLY A 138 -30.15 -13.62 11.48
CA GLY A 138 -30.40 -12.57 10.49
C GLY A 138 -29.24 -12.33 9.54
N VAL A 139 -28.01 -12.70 9.93
CA VAL A 139 -26.80 -12.62 9.11
C VAL A 139 -26.31 -14.01 8.67
N GLY A 140 -27.21 -15.00 8.69
CA GLY A 140 -26.91 -16.37 8.24
C GLY A 140 -26.02 -17.18 9.19
N LEU A 141 -25.88 -16.77 10.46
CA LEU A 141 -25.10 -17.46 11.48
C LEU A 141 -25.98 -17.95 12.65
N GLU A 142 -25.55 -18.96 13.39
CA GLU A 142 -26.12 -19.26 14.70
C GLU A 142 -25.61 -18.27 15.76
N TYR A 143 -26.37 -18.09 16.84
CA TYR A 143 -25.89 -17.43 18.04
C TYR A 143 -24.65 -18.12 18.61
N THR A 144 -23.75 -17.35 19.25
CA THR A 144 -22.46 -17.87 19.72
C THR A 144 -22.58 -18.91 20.84
N ASP A 145 -23.69 -18.93 21.59
CA ASP A 145 -23.99 -19.95 22.60
C ASP A 145 -24.41 -21.31 22.00
N ASN A 146 -24.70 -21.37 20.70
CA ASN A 146 -25.06 -22.60 19.98
C ASN A 146 -23.84 -23.23 19.26
N GLY A 147 -22.72 -23.34 19.98
CA GLY A 147 -21.47 -23.91 19.48
C GLY A 147 -20.62 -22.94 18.64
N GLY A 148 -20.75 -21.65 18.93
CA GLY A 148 -19.83 -20.59 18.51
C GLY A 148 -18.96 -20.11 19.67
N TYR A 149 -18.44 -18.89 19.56
CA TYR A 149 -17.63 -18.24 20.59
C TYR A 149 -17.80 -16.72 20.52
N SER A 150 -17.84 -16.06 21.67
CA SER A 150 -17.67 -14.61 21.75
C SER A 150 -16.61 -14.27 22.79
N GLY A 151 -15.69 -13.36 22.45
CA GLY A 151 -14.56 -13.04 23.32
C GLY A 151 -13.38 -12.41 22.60
N GLN A 152 -12.28 -12.29 23.34
CA GLN A 152 -10.97 -11.88 22.84
C GLN A 152 -10.45 -12.88 21.80
N LEU A 153 -9.91 -12.36 20.70
CA LEU A 153 -9.40 -13.17 19.59
C LEU A 153 -7.87 -13.15 19.49
N ASP A 154 -7.18 -12.48 20.40
CA ASP A 154 -5.74 -12.29 20.30
C ASP A 154 -5.01 -13.65 20.27
N GLY A 155 -4.09 -13.79 19.33
CA GLY A 155 -3.36 -15.05 19.07
C GLY A 155 -4.20 -16.15 18.41
N THR A 156 -5.49 -15.93 18.14
CA THR A 156 -6.36 -16.92 17.50
C THR A 156 -5.87 -17.25 16.09
N GLN A 157 -5.67 -18.54 15.83
CA GLN A 157 -5.27 -19.06 14.53
C GLN A 157 -6.49 -19.29 13.63
N ALA A 158 -7.02 -18.20 13.05
CA ALA A 158 -8.02 -18.31 11.99
C ALA A 158 -7.39 -18.75 10.67
N ALA A 159 -8.22 -19.27 9.77
CA ALA A 159 -7.78 -19.73 8.46
C ALA A 159 -8.80 -19.38 7.37
N VAL A 160 -8.27 -19.14 6.17
CA VAL A 160 -9.05 -19.04 4.94
C VAL A 160 -9.54 -20.43 4.57
N THR A 161 -10.85 -20.59 4.44
CA THR A 161 -11.49 -21.84 4.07
C THR A 161 -11.21 -22.20 2.60
N THR A 162 -11.58 -23.41 2.17
CA THR A 162 -11.56 -23.79 0.75
C THR A 162 -12.38 -22.82 -0.11
N ALA A 163 -13.54 -22.38 0.38
CA ALA A 163 -14.38 -21.42 -0.34
C ALA A 163 -13.71 -20.04 -0.42
N GLY A 164 -13.08 -19.58 0.68
CA GLY A 164 -12.32 -18.33 0.69
C GLY A 164 -11.16 -18.34 -0.31
N LYS A 165 -10.42 -19.46 -0.38
CA LYS A 165 -9.30 -19.65 -1.33
C LYS A 165 -9.76 -19.76 -2.79
N ALA A 166 -10.95 -20.29 -3.04
CA ALA A 166 -11.54 -20.33 -4.38
C ALA A 166 -12.18 -19.00 -4.79
N GLY A 167 -12.49 -18.13 -3.82
CA GLY A 167 -13.11 -16.84 -4.01
C GLY A 167 -12.16 -15.67 -3.73
N PRO A 168 -12.57 -14.69 -2.92
CA PRO A 168 -11.89 -13.39 -2.83
C PRO A 168 -10.52 -13.42 -2.14
N PHE A 169 -10.17 -14.51 -1.46
CA PHE A 169 -8.93 -14.60 -0.66
C PHE A 169 -7.90 -15.56 -1.26
N ALA A 170 -8.00 -15.86 -2.56
CA ALA A 170 -7.09 -16.75 -3.29
C ALA A 170 -5.60 -16.31 -3.25
N TYR A 171 -5.32 -15.05 -2.90
CA TYR A 171 -3.98 -14.50 -2.79
C TYR A 171 -3.30 -14.77 -1.44
N LEU A 172 -4.02 -15.30 -0.44
CA LEU A 172 -3.49 -15.62 0.88
C LEU A 172 -2.92 -17.04 0.94
N GLY A 173 -1.86 -17.23 1.73
CA GLY A 173 -1.27 -18.55 2.03
C GLY A 173 -2.23 -19.45 2.79
N GLY A 174 -3.10 -18.86 3.61
CA GLY A 174 -4.27 -19.50 4.19
C GLY A 174 -4.42 -19.31 5.69
N GLN A 175 -3.37 -18.93 6.42
CA GLN A 175 -3.48 -18.57 7.83
C GLN A 175 -3.76 -17.08 7.99
N VAL A 176 -4.67 -16.75 8.91
CA VAL A 176 -5.01 -15.38 9.30
C VAL A 176 -4.94 -15.31 10.82
N THR A 177 -3.73 -15.20 11.35
CA THR A 177 -3.52 -15.10 12.81
C THR A 177 -3.89 -13.70 13.27
N PHE A 178 -4.72 -13.63 14.32
CA PHE A 178 -5.02 -12.39 15.01
C PHE A 178 -3.80 -11.94 15.81
N GLU A 179 -3.51 -10.64 15.73
CA GLU A 179 -2.39 -10.06 16.49
C GLU A 179 -2.56 -10.30 18.00
N ASP A 180 -1.44 -10.51 18.68
CA ASP A 180 -1.29 -10.59 20.14
C ASP A 180 -0.03 -9.80 20.45
N ASN A 181 -0.16 -8.48 20.41
CA ASN A 181 0.99 -7.57 20.45
C ASN A 181 1.39 -7.27 21.89
N SER A 182 0.43 -7.27 22.80
CA SER A 182 0.60 -6.93 24.21
C SER A 182 -0.38 -7.72 25.07
N ALA A 183 0.15 -8.47 26.04
CA ALA A 183 -0.66 -9.14 27.06
C ALA A 183 -1.50 -8.17 27.94
N LEU A 184 -1.27 -6.85 27.83
CA LEU A 184 -1.96 -5.81 28.59
C LEU A 184 -3.16 -5.20 27.86
N VAL A 185 -3.26 -5.37 26.54
CA VAL A 185 -4.25 -4.68 25.71
C VAL A 185 -5.00 -5.71 24.87
N PRO A 186 -6.29 -5.98 25.14
CA PRO A 186 -7.11 -6.77 24.24
C PRO A 186 -7.17 -6.08 22.87
N GLU A 187 -6.62 -6.70 21.82
CA GLU A 187 -6.52 -6.08 20.51
C GLU A 187 -7.74 -6.34 19.62
N SER A 188 -8.36 -7.51 19.73
CA SER A 188 -9.50 -7.91 18.90
C SER A 188 -10.57 -8.64 19.71
N TYR A 189 -11.83 -8.29 19.46
CA TYR A 189 -12.99 -9.00 20.00
C TYR A 189 -13.86 -9.49 18.83
N GLY A 190 -14.47 -10.68 18.95
CA GLY A 190 -15.38 -11.16 17.91
C GLY A 190 -16.42 -12.16 18.37
N TYR A 191 -17.28 -12.53 17.41
CA TYR A 191 -18.47 -13.35 17.55
C TYR A 191 -18.47 -14.45 16.49
N MET A 192 -17.76 -15.54 16.76
CA MET A 192 -17.71 -16.67 15.84
C MET A 192 -19.00 -17.47 15.86
N GLY A 193 -19.70 -17.57 14.73
CA GLY A 193 -20.97 -18.29 14.60
C GLY A 193 -20.88 -19.52 13.70
N LYS A 194 -21.72 -20.53 13.94
CA LYS A 194 -21.88 -21.63 12.98
C LYS A 194 -22.69 -21.17 11.76
N PRO A 195 -22.28 -21.49 10.53
CA PRO A 195 -23.05 -21.17 9.33
C PRO A 195 -24.44 -21.79 9.31
N ARG A 196 -25.43 -21.02 8.86
CA ARG A 196 -26.77 -21.50 8.48
C ARG A 196 -26.88 -21.69 6.96
N ALA A 197 -28.02 -22.20 6.52
CA ALA A 197 -28.34 -22.28 5.09
C ALA A 197 -28.24 -20.90 4.43
N GLY A 198 -27.62 -20.84 3.25
CA GLY A 198 -27.35 -19.60 2.52
C GLY A 198 -26.03 -18.92 2.89
N TYR A 199 -25.33 -19.37 3.94
CA TYR A 199 -24.05 -18.82 4.37
C TYR A 199 -22.86 -19.65 3.92
N THR A 200 -21.86 -19.00 3.32
CA THR A 200 -20.59 -19.61 2.91
C THR A 200 -19.43 -18.98 3.69
N SER A 201 -18.82 -19.74 4.60
CA SER A 201 -17.65 -19.27 5.35
C SER A 201 -16.43 -19.08 4.45
N TYR A 202 -15.80 -17.91 4.53
CA TYR A 202 -14.53 -17.61 3.87
C TYR A 202 -13.34 -17.60 4.83
N VAL A 203 -13.56 -17.17 6.07
CA VAL A 203 -12.60 -17.26 7.17
C VAL A 203 -13.30 -17.87 8.38
N ASP A 204 -12.67 -18.86 8.98
CA ASP A 204 -13.15 -19.52 10.20
C ASP A 204 -11.99 -19.78 11.17
N ALA A 205 -12.32 -20.06 12.43
CA ALA A 205 -11.34 -20.44 13.44
C ALA A 205 -11.86 -21.59 14.32
N PRO A 206 -10.96 -22.33 15.00
CA PRO A 206 -11.36 -23.42 15.89
C PRO A 206 -12.26 -22.94 17.04
N VAL A 207 -13.32 -23.69 17.33
CA VAL A 207 -14.20 -23.49 18.50
C VAL A 207 -14.60 -24.86 19.04
N GLY A 208 -14.24 -25.15 20.30
CA GLY A 208 -14.44 -26.47 20.89
C GLY A 208 -13.78 -27.56 20.05
N SER A 209 -14.57 -28.56 19.61
CA SER A 209 -14.11 -29.63 18.70
C SER A 209 -14.31 -29.31 17.21
N GLY A 210 -14.89 -28.15 16.87
CA GLY A 210 -15.26 -27.76 15.51
C GLY A 210 -14.63 -26.44 15.08
N ARG A 211 -15.25 -25.80 14.09
CA ARG A 211 -14.88 -24.46 13.58
C ARG A 211 -16.12 -23.60 13.46
N ALA A 212 -15.95 -22.29 13.61
CA ALA A 212 -17.01 -21.29 13.45
C ALA A 212 -16.50 -20.12 12.61
N SER A 213 -17.40 -19.48 11.86
CA SER A 213 -17.06 -18.45 10.87
C SER A 213 -16.81 -17.10 11.54
N LEU A 214 -15.83 -16.38 10.99
CA LEU A 214 -15.53 -14.98 11.29
C LEU A 214 -15.90 -14.05 10.12
N VAL A 215 -15.71 -14.54 8.89
CA VAL A 215 -16.03 -13.84 7.64
C VAL A 215 -16.69 -14.81 6.68
N GLY A 216 -17.77 -14.39 6.02
CA GLY A 216 -18.43 -15.20 5.00
C GLY A 216 -19.49 -14.43 4.23
N GLU A 217 -19.95 -15.05 3.15
CA GLU A 217 -21.03 -14.52 2.31
C GLU A 217 -22.36 -15.13 2.72
N TYR A 218 -23.33 -14.27 3.01
CA TYR A 218 -24.72 -14.66 3.20
C TYR A 218 -25.55 -14.25 1.99
N THR A 219 -26.11 -15.25 1.30
CA THR A 219 -27.03 -15.01 0.17
C THR A 219 -28.45 -15.34 0.58
N HIS A 220 -29.32 -14.34 0.53
CA HIS A 220 -30.74 -14.47 0.89
C HIS A 220 -31.56 -13.39 0.15
N ASP A 221 -32.83 -13.67 -0.13
CA ASP A 221 -33.77 -12.68 -0.70
C ASP A 221 -33.26 -11.92 -1.95
N GLY A 222 -32.40 -12.55 -2.75
CA GLY A 222 -31.78 -11.94 -3.95
C GLY A 222 -30.63 -10.98 -3.67
N ARG A 223 -30.14 -10.91 -2.42
CA ARG A 223 -29.00 -10.11 -1.96
C ARG A 223 -27.82 -10.99 -1.59
N SER A 224 -26.64 -10.37 -1.57
CA SER A 224 -25.40 -10.98 -1.10
C SER A 224 -24.69 -10.00 -0.16
N GLU A 225 -24.51 -10.43 1.09
CA GLU A 225 -23.86 -9.68 2.17
C GLU A 225 -22.56 -10.38 2.58
N LEU A 226 -21.46 -9.63 2.73
CA LEU A 226 -20.23 -10.12 3.35
C LEU A 226 -20.29 -9.73 4.82
N VAL A 227 -20.45 -10.73 5.66
CA VAL A 227 -20.64 -10.58 7.10
C VAL A 227 -19.27 -10.68 7.77
N VAL A 228 -18.88 -9.65 8.52
CA VAL A 228 -17.65 -9.65 9.32
C VAL A 228 -18.02 -9.58 10.81
N THR A 229 -17.57 -10.56 11.58
CA THR A 229 -18.00 -10.75 12.99
C THR A 229 -16.92 -10.50 14.02
N PHE A 230 -15.87 -9.77 13.66
CA PHE A 230 -14.85 -9.30 14.60
C PHE A 230 -14.57 -7.81 14.39
N GLY A 231 -14.21 -7.13 15.48
CA GLY A 231 -13.81 -5.72 15.43
C GLY A 231 -12.39 -5.58 14.89
N TYR A 232 -12.15 -4.53 14.11
CA TYR A 232 -10.82 -4.25 13.56
C TYR A 232 -10.58 -2.76 13.30
N ASN A 233 -9.34 -2.41 13.00
CA ASN A 233 -8.93 -1.11 12.48
C ASN A 233 -7.90 -1.24 11.35
N GLN A 234 -7.59 -0.11 10.69
CA GLN A 234 -6.68 -0.04 9.54
C GLN A 234 -5.21 -0.41 9.82
N HIS A 235 -4.81 -0.63 11.07
CA HIS A 235 -3.42 -0.94 11.42
C HIS A 235 -3.18 -2.42 11.70
N GLN A 236 -4.24 -3.20 11.90
CA GLN A 236 -4.13 -4.59 12.31
C GLN A 236 -3.85 -5.52 11.13
N GLN A 237 -2.91 -6.44 11.31
CA GLN A 237 -2.49 -7.40 10.29
C GLN A 237 -3.65 -8.22 9.74
N GLN A 238 -4.50 -8.80 10.59
CA GLN A 238 -5.62 -9.64 10.15
C GLN A 238 -6.58 -8.89 9.22
N PHE A 239 -6.83 -7.60 9.46
CA PHE A 239 -7.61 -6.78 8.54
C PHE A 239 -6.86 -6.54 7.24
N ARG A 240 -5.57 -6.14 7.29
CA ARG A 240 -4.77 -5.87 6.09
C ARG A 240 -4.63 -7.09 5.17
N LEU A 241 -4.59 -8.30 5.74
CA LEU A 241 -4.63 -9.54 4.96
C LEU A 241 -5.95 -9.70 4.18
N LEU A 242 -7.08 -9.30 4.77
CA LEU A 242 -8.41 -9.48 4.19
C LEU A 242 -8.87 -8.27 3.35
N ALA A 243 -8.29 -7.09 3.54
CA ALA A 243 -8.75 -5.82 2.99
C ALA A 243 -8.94 -5.86 1.46
N ARG A 244 -7.94 -6.37 0.73
CA ARG A 244 -8.04 -6.58 -0.73
C ARG A 244 -9.24 -7.45 -1.09
N GLY A 245 -9.36 -8.63 -0.47
CA GLY A 245 -10.42 -9.58 -0.78
C GLY A 245 -11.81 -9.03 -0.48
N ILE A 246 -11.95 -8.20 0.57
CA ILE A 246 -13.19 -7.48 0.87
C ILE A 246 -13.54 -6.53 -0.28
N VAL A 247 -12.59 -5.72 -0.77
CA VAL A 247 -12.81 -4.80 -1.89
C VAL A 247 -13.09 -5.56 -3.20
N ASP A 248 -12.33 -6.62 -3.50
CA ASP A 248 -12.52 -7.45 -4.69
C ASP A 248 -13.89 -8.15 -4.67
N TRP A 249 -14.31 -8.68 -3.51
CA TRP A 249 -15.63 -9.26 -3.33
C TRP A 249 -16.74 -8.21 -3.55
N LEU A 250 -16.63 -7.06 -2.87
CA LEU A 250 -17.60 -5.97 -2.92
C LEU A 250 -17.80 -5.45 -4.33
N THR A 251 -16.70 -5.30 -5.07
CA THR A 251 -16.69 -4.72 -6.42
C THR A 251 -16.80 -5.76 -7.53
N GLN A 252 -16.96 -7.04 -7.17
CA GLN A 252 -17.02 -8.17 -8.10
C GLN A 252 -15.77 -8.22 -9.01
N GLY A 253 -14.61 -7.84 -8.46
CA GLY A 253 -13.30 -7.86 -9.12
C GLY A 253 -13.07 -6.77 -10.17
N ILE A 254 -13.93 -5.73 -10.24
CA ILE A 254 -13.84 -4.64 -11.23
C ILE A 254 -13.91 -3.30 -10.49
N HIS A 255 -12.79 -2.59 -10.39
CA HIS A 255 -12.76 -1.30 -9.70
C HIS A 255 -11.62 -0.40 -10.17
N LEU A 256 -11.77 0.90 -9.89
CA LEU A 256 -10.75 1.90 -10.14
C LEU A 256 -9.74 1.96 -8.99
N GLY A 257 -9.01 0.87 -8.76
CA GLY A 257 -7.97 0.86 -7.75
C GLY A 257 -6.91 -0.18 -8.04
N GLN A 258 -5.77 -0.04 -7.37
CA GLN A 258 -4.65 -0.98 -7.46
C GLN A 258 -4.05 -1.18 -6.07
N SER A 259 -3.85 -2.43 -5.70
CA SER A 259 -3.07 -2.81 -4.53
C SER A 259 -1.83 -3.62 -4.97
N ARG A 260 -0.71 -3.43 -4.28
CA ARG A 260 0.54 -4.19 -4.37
C ARG A 260 1.19 -4.18 -2.99
N ASN A 261 1.89 -5.24 -2.65
CA ASN A 261 2.69 -5.27 -1.43
C ASN A 261 4.12 -4.86 -1.78
N TYR A 262 4.52 -3.64 -1.44
CA TYR A 262 5.83 -3.09 -1.79
C TYR A 262 6.82 -3.29 -0.66
N PHE A 263 8.09 -3.57 -1.02
CA PHE A 263 9.18 -3.56 -0.07
C PHE A 263 10.50 -3.30 -0.81
N ALA A 264 11.17 -2.21 -0.47
CA ALA A 264 12.49 -1.85 -0.96
C ALA A 264 13.30 -1.31 0.22
N VAL A 265 14.59 -1.63 0.25
CA VAL A 265 15.49 -1.26 1.35
C VAL A 265 16.72 -0.59 0.77
N HIS A 266 16.88 0.69 1.11
CA HIS A 266 18.03 1.50 0.76
C HIS A 266 19.09 1.38 1.86
N VAL A 267 20.29 1.00 1.45
CA VAL A 267 21.47 0.92 2.31
C VAL A 267 22.32 2.13 1.97
N ASP A 268 22.24 3.14 2.81
CA ASP A 268 22.98 4.39 2.72
C ASP A 268 24.47 4.17 3.08
N ASP A 269 25.31 5.15 2.77
CA ASP A 269 26.73 5.23 3.13
C ASP A 269 27.69 4.17 2.54
N VAL A 270 27.27 3.41 1.53
CA VAL A 270 28.13 2.37 0.94
C VAL A 270 29.46 2.96 0.45
N PHE A 271 30.55 2.34 0.91
CA PHE A 271 31.98 2.74 0.82
C PHE A 271 32.47 3.71 1.91
N ALA A 272 31.62 4.48 2.57
CA ALA A 272 32.01 5.33 3.69
C ALA A 272 32.12 4.52 5.01
N PRO A 273 32.99 4.95 5.94
CA PRO A 273 32.91 4.52 7.33
C PRO A 273 31.82 5.32 8.09
N ASP A 274 30.95 4.64 8.83
CA ASP A 274 29.93 5.29 9.67
C ASP A 274 30.47 5.51 11.09
N ALA A 275 30.09 6.61 11.73
CA ALA A 275 30.45 6.88 13.12
C ALA A 275 29.78 5.86 14.07
N ARG A 276 30.46 5.46 15.15
CA ARG A 276 30.01 4.38 16.05
C ARG A 276 29.44 4.89 17.37
N TRP A 277 28.33 4.30 17.81
CA TRP A 277 27.74 4.45 19.13
C TRP A 277 28.73 4.05 20.23
N ASN A 278 28.85 4.89 21.27
CA ASN A 278 29.64 4.58 22.44
C ASN A 278 28.71 4.34 23.64
N LYS A 279 28.69 3.09 24.12
CA LYS A 279 27.84 2.63 25.23
C LYS A 279 28.20 3.25 26.57
N GLU A 280 29.47 3.63 26.77
CA GLU A 280 29.90 4.28 28.01
C GLU A 280 29.47 5.75 28.08
N LEU A 281 29.41 6.44 26.94
CA LEU A 281 29.03 7.85 26.83
C LEU A 281 27.55 8.06 26.54
N ASN A 282 26.84 7.03 26.08
CA ASN A 282 25.48 7.13 25.55
C ASN A 282 25.32 8.20 24.45
N CYS A 283 26.32 8.26 23.56
CA CYS A 283 26.31 9.11 22.38
C CYS A 283 27.28 8.56 21.32
N THR A 284 27.29 9.19 20.14
CA THR A 284 28.24 8.87 19.06
C THR A 284 29.38 9.89 19.05
N PRO A 285 30.61 9.51 19.45
CA PRO A 285 31.77 10.40 19.38
C PRO A 285 32.01 10.92 17.97
N GLY A 286 32.28 12.22 17.84
CA GLY A 286 32.37 12.92 16.56
C GLY A 286 31.06 13.57 16.11
N ASP A 287 29.92 13.23 16.73
CA ASP A 287 28.67 13.98 16.59
C ASP A 287 28.66 15.25 17.46
N TYR A 288 27.98 16.30 17.01
CA TYR A 288 27.90 17.59 17.72
C TYR A 288 27.25 17.50 19.10
N ALA A 289 26.53 16.42 19.39
CA ALA A 289 25.80 16.20 20.63
C ALA A 289 26.49 15.20 21.59
N CYS A 290 27.75 14.82 21.38
CA CYS A 290 28.44 13.83 22.21
C CYS A 290 29.49 14.46 23.15
N GLU A 291 29.05 14.88 24.34
CA GLU A 291 29.93 15.47 25.37
C GLU A 291 31.00 14.46 25.83
N GLY A 292 32.28 14.85 25.79
CA GLY A 292 33.40 14.00 26.22
C GLY A 292 33.75 12.89 25.23
N GLY A 293 33.24 12.98 23.99
CA GLY A 293 33.55 12.10 22.86
C GLY A 293 34.84 12.46 22.13
N GLU A 294 35.43 13.63 22.36
CA GLU A 294 36.61 14.09 21.63
C GLU A 294 37.80 13.12 21.80
N GLY A 295 38.35 12.65 20.68
CA GLY A 295 39.45 11.69 20.66
C GLY A 295 39.05 10.24 20.94
N LYS A 296 37.74 9.95 21.01
CA LYS A 296 37.17 8.60 21.17
C LYS A 296 36.35 8.16 19.96
N GLU A 297 36.51 8.86 18.83
CA GLU A 297 35.86 8.53 17.56
C GLU A 297 36.27 7.13 17.12
N SER A 298 35.28 6.34 16.71
CA SER A 298 35.49 5.05 16.07
C SER A 298 34.43 4.86 15.00
N THR A 299 34.72 3.97 14.06
CA THR A 299 33.88 3.79 12.88
C THR A 299 33.52 2.34 12.63
N ILE A 300 32.40 2.12 11.95
CA ILE A 300 31.97 0.83 11.43
C ILE A 300 32.04 0.90 9.91
N ARG A 301 32.62 -0.12 9.28
CA ARG A 301 32.67 -0.22 7.82
C ARG A 301 32.54 -1.67 7.38
N MET A 302 31.71 -1.91 6.37
CA MET A 302 31.61 -3.22 5.71
C MET A 302 32.99 -3.72 5.30
N SER A 303 33.19 -5.03 5.40
CA SER A 303 34.35 -5.71 4.84
C SER A 303 34.03 -6.33 3.47
N ALA A 304 35.06 -6.80 2.76
CA ALA A 304 34.86 -7.63 1.56
C ALA A 304 34.02 -8.89 1.86
N ALA A 305 34.14 -9.47 3.05
CA ALA A 305 33.33 -10.63 3.45
C ALA A 305 31.84 -10.27 3.61
N ASP A 306 31.53 -9.07 4.06
CA ASP A 306 30.16 -8.57 4.16
C ASP A 306 29.55 -8.31 2.79
N ALA A 307 30.34 -7.78 1.85
CA ALA A 307 29.93 -7.64 0.46
C ALA A 307 29.64 -9.00 -0.22
N VAL A 308 30.47 -10.02 0.04
CA VAL A 308 30.20 -11.40 -0.43
C VAL A 308 28.93 -11.95 0.20
N TYR A 309 28.75 -11.76 1.51
CA TYR A 309 27.55 -12.23 2.20
C TYR A 309 26.28 -11.54 1.69
N ALA A 310 26.32 -10.23 1.45
CA ALA A 310 25.19 -9.48 0.90
C ALA A 310 24.75 -10.06 -0.47
N ALA A 311 25.69 -10.34 -1.36
CA ALA A 311 25.38 -10.96 -2.65
C ALA A 311 24.73 -12.35 -2.50
N GLN A 312 25.25 -13.17 -1.55
CA GLN A 312 24.70 -14.50 -1.25
C GLN A 312 23.30 -14.42 -0.65
N TRP A 313 23.10 -13.51 0.31
CA TRP A 313 21.82 -13.30 0.98
C TRP A 313 20.74 -12.82 0.00
N GLN A 314 21.04 -11.85 -0.86
CA GLN A 314 20.09 -11.39 -1.89
C GLN A 314 19.63 -12.52 -2.80
N THR A 315 20.57 -13.42 -3.15
CA THR A 315 20.27 -14.59 -4.01
C THR A 315 19.40 -15.59 -3.26
N SER A 316 19.75 -15.94 -2.02
CA SER A 316 19.01 -16.93 -1.22
C SER A 316 17.61 -16.44 -0.86
N LYS A 317 17.45 -15.12 -0.65
CA LYS A 317 16.18 -14.49 -0.33
C LYS A 317 15.46 -13.92 -1.55
N ASN A 318 15.98 -14.05 -2.77
CA ASN A 318 15.39 -13.46 -3.98
C ASN A 318 14.90 -12.02 -3.76
N PHE A 319 15.75 -11.19 -3.16
CA PHE A 319 15.44 -9.81 -2.78
C PHE A 319 16.66 -8.93 -3.04
N LYS A 320 16.45 -7.72 -3.57
CA LYS A 320 17.54 -6.82 -3.95
C LYS A 320 17.58 -5.62 -3.01
N LEU A 321 18.78 -5.32 -2.51
CA LEU A 321 19.12 -4.12 -1.76
C LEU A 321 19.53 -3.01 -2.75
N ASP A 322 19.15 -1.78 -2.41
CA ASP A 322 19.63 -0.57 -3.07
C ASP A 322 20.89 -0.06 -2.36
N MET A 323 22.02 -0.09 -3.04
CA MET A 323 23.30 0.39 -2.52
C MET A 323 23.47 1.86 -2.87
N LEU A 324 23.28 2.72 -1.87
CA LEU A 324 23.45 4.17 -1.96
C LEU A 324 24.88 4.49 -1.53
N PHE A 325 25.69 5.04 -2.44
CA PHE A 325 27.15 5.02 -2.29
C PHE A 325 27.80 6.40 -2.27
N ASN A 326 28.95 6.47 -1.57
CA ASN A 326 29.82 7.63 -1.44
C ASN A 326 31.23 7.31 -1.97
N GLY A 327 31.42 7.46 -3.28
CA GLY A 327 32.68 7.07 -3.93
C GLY A 327 33.89 7.87 -3.45
N GLY A 328 33.71 9.13 -3.07
CA GLY A 328 34.77 10.00 -2.55
C GLY A 328 35.21 9.60 -1.16
N ALA A 329 34.24 9.37 -0.26
CA ALA A 329 34.52 8.86 1.09
C ALA A 329 35.25 7.50 1.04
N GLY A 330 34.91 6.64 0.08
CA GLY A 330 35.64 5.38 -0.14
C GLY A 330 37.08 5.59 -0.61
N GLU A 331 37.34 6.57 -1.49
CA GLU A 331 38.69 6.89 -1.95
C GLU A 331 39.54 7.57 -0.85
N GLU A 332 38.93 8.38 0.01
CA GLU A 332 39.54 8.96 1.22
C GLU A 332 39.94 7.85 2.19
N TRP A 333 39.02 6.95 2.53
CA TRP A 333 39.29 5.79 3.38
C TRP A 333 40.44 4.95 2.84
N LYS A 334 40.44 4.68 1.53
CA LYS A 334 41.52 3.92 0.89
C LYS A 334 42.88 4.62 1.04
N ALA A 335 42.94 5.93 0.88
CA ALA A 335 44.19 6.69 1.01
C ALA A 335 44.73 6.63 2.46
N GLU A 336 43.85 6.73 3.44
CA GLU A 336 44.17 6.66 4.86
C GLU A 336 44.58 5.25 5.32
N ASN A 337 44.11 4.21 4.62
CA ASN A 337 44.34 2.80 4.96
C ASN A 337 45.31 2.08 4.01
N GLY A 338 46.38 2.77 3.60
CA GLY A 338 47.50 2.14 2.88
C GLY A 338 47.27 1.91 1.38
N GLY A 339 46.28 2.56 0.78
CA GLY A 339 46.06 2.59 -0.67
C GLY A 339 45.29 1.40 -1.23
N VAL A 340 44.82 0.48 -0.39
CA VAL A 340 44.07 -0.72 -0.78
C VAL A 340 42.68 -0.70 -0.14
N ASP A 341 41.65 -1.07 -0.90
CA ASP A 341 40.29 -1.17 -0.41
C ASP A 341 39.58 -2.40 -0.98
N ASP A 342 39.67 -3.50 -0.22
CA ASP A 342 39.13 -4.81 -0.60
C ASP A 342 37.59 -4.79 -0.63
N LEU A 343 36.94 -4.00 0.22
CA LEU A 343 35.48 -3.80 0.16
C LEU A 343 35.11 -3.21 -1.21
N THR A 344 35.73 -2.09 -1.57
CA THR A 344 35.43 -1.42 -2.85
C THR A 344 35.74 -2.34 -4.02
N ALA A 345 36.88 -3.05 -3.99
CA ALA A 345 37.24 -3.99 -5.04
C ALA A 345 36.17 -5.10 -5.20
N GLN A 346 35.70 -5.68 -4.09
CA GLN A 346 34.69 -6.74 -4.10
C GLN A 346 33.33 -6.23 -4.61
N LEU A 347 32.83 -5.12 -4.08
CA LEU A 347 31.55 -4.54 -4.50
C LEU A 347 31.55 -4.10 -5.96
N VAL A 348 32.67 -3.56 -6.47
CA VAL A 348 32.83 -3.23 -7.89
C VAL A 348 32.86 -4.50 -8.74
N ALA A 349 33.53 -5.57 -8.30
CA ALA A 349 33.49 -6.86 -8.99
C ALA A 349 32.05 -7.41 -9.09
N ASP A 350 31.27 -7.24 -8.02
CA ASP A 350 29.88 -7.68 -7.91
C ASP A 350 28.84 -6.67 -8.39
N ARG A 351 29.25 -5.55 -9.00
CA ARG A 351 28.37 -4.40 -9.31
C ARG A 351 27.06 -4.74 -10.03
N ALA A 352 27.04 -5.75 -10.89
CA ALA A 352 25.83 -6.17 -11.62
C ALA A 352 24.76 -6.83 -10.72
N LYS A 353 25.13 -7.26 -9.51
CA LYS A 353 24.24 -7.91 -8.54
C LYS A 353 23.41 -6.92 -7.71
N TYR A 354 23.77 -5.65 -7.69
CA TYR A 354 23.13 -4.61 -6.88
C TYR A 354 22.35 -3.61 -7.73
N ARG A 355 21.45 -2.86 -7.10
CA ARG A 355 20.88 -1.63 -7.67
C ARG A 355 21.61 -0.48 -7.00
N TRP A 356 22.17 0.43 -7.77
CA TRP A 356 23.07 1.47 -7.28
C TRP A 356 22.42 2.83 -7.39
N MET A 357 22.65 3.70 -6.41
CA MET A 357 22.12 5.06 -6.39
C MET A 357 23.13 6.02 -5.78
N ASN A 358 23.15 7.25 -6.29
CA ASN A 358 24.08 8.27 -5.84
C ASN A 358 23.71 8.75 -4.44
N HIS A 359 24.68 8.74 -3.51
CA HIS A 359 24.51 9.28 -2.16
C HIS A 359 25.39 10.49 -1.85
N THR A 360 25.80 11.26 -2.88
CA THR A 360 26.85 12.30 -2.86
C THR A 360 28.27 11.75 -2.78
N TYR A 361 29.28 12.55 -3.12
CA TYR A 361 30.65 12.04 -3.30
C TYR A 361 31.34 11.76 -1.97
N THR A 362 31.40 12.74 -1.07
CA THR A 362 32.09 12.66 0.23
C THR A 362 31.15 12.80 1.43
N HIS A 363 29.83 12.62 1.21
CA HIS A 363 28.80 12.72 2.24
C HIS A 363 28.80 14.03 3.07
N PRO A 364 28.94 15.24 2.49
CA PRO A 364 28.86 16.46 3.28
C PRO A 364 27.41 16.88 3.54
N PHE A 365 27.15 17.57 4.65
CA PHE A 365 25.87 18.22 4.91
C PHE A 365 25.60 19.35 3.89
N LEU A 366 24.60 19.19 3.02
CA LEU A 366 24.28 20.09 1.91
C LEU A 366 23.36 21.26 2.30
N GLY A 367 23.15 21.50 3.60
CA GLY A 367 22.29 22.56 4.11
C GLY A 367 22.98 23.91 4.33
N CYS A 368 22.57 24.62 5.38
CA CYS A 368 23.30 25.76 5.88
C CYS A 368 24.62 25.33 6.55
N VAL A 369 25.62 26.21 6.54
CA VAL A 369 26.87 25.99 7.25
C VAL A 369 26.55 25.90 8.74
N GLN A 370 26.78 24.73 9.35
CA GLN A 370 26.41 24.45 10.73
C GLN A 370 27.37 25.15 11.70
N ASN A 371 26.81 25.86 12.68
CA ASN A 371 27.53 26.31 13.87
C ASN A 371 27.31 25.28 14.99
N ALA A 372 28.27 24.36 15.14
CA ALA A 372 28.25 23.31 16.14
C ALA A 372 28.76 23.77 17.53
N ALA A 373 29.13 25.03 17.71
CA ALA A 373 29.49 25.58 19.04
C ALA A 373 28.27 25.79 19.97
N VAL A 374 27.06 25.49 19.48
CA VAL A 374 25.81 25.54 20.22
C VAL A 374 25.11 24.19 20.03
N ILE A 375 24.50 23.66 21.08
CA ILE A 375 23.75 22.39 21.04
C ILE A 375 22.28 22.69 21.38
N PRO A 376 21.33 22.39 20.47
CA PRO A 376 21.53 21.90 19.11
C PRO A 376 22.20 22.94 18.20
N TRP A 377 22.87 22.49 17.13
CA TRP A 377 23.52 23.37 16.17
C TRP A 377 22.56 24.36 15.53
N THR A 378 23.10 25.49 15.06
CA THR A 378 22.32 26.53 14.35
C THR A 378 22.97 26.89 13.02
N CYS A 379 22.20 27.48 12.10
CA CYS A 379 22.78 27.98 10.86
C CYS A 379 23.71 29.19 11.11
N THR A 380 24.92 29.14 10.58
CA THR A 380 25.86 30.26 10.58
C THR A 380 25.30 31.43 9.78
N LYS A 381 25.47 32.65 10.28
CA LYS A 381 25.05 33.89 9.62
C LYS A 381 26.27 34.70 9.20
N ASN A 382 26.20 35.33 8.04
CA ASN A 382 27.22 36.29 7.60
C ASN A 382 27.12 37.62 8.37
N ALA A 383 28.03 38.56 8.10
CA ALA A 383 28.07 39.87 8.75
C ALA A 383 26.78 40.71 8.54
N GLN A 384 25.98 40.40 7.53
CA GLN A 384 24.69 41.03 7.22
C GLN A 384 23.51 40.30 7.87
N GLY A 385 23.76 39.25 8.65
CA GLY A 385 22.73 38.47 9.34
C GLY A 385 22.02 37.42 8.46
N ALA A 386 22.43 37.24 7.21
CA ALA A 386 21.86 36.23 6.31
C ALA A 386 22.48 34.86 6.55
N ILE A 387 21.67 33.80 6.47
CA ILE A 387 22.14 32.41 6.59
C ILE A 387 23.13 32.09 5.47
N GLN A 388 24.27 31.49 5.84
CA GLN A 388 25.23 30.96 4.90
C GLN A 388 24.83 29.54 4.50
N TYR A 389 24.58 29.33 3.21
CA TYR A 389 24.21 28.04 2.63
C TYR A 389 25.36 27.45 1.82
N MET A 390 25.47 26.12 1.78
CA MET A 390 26.34 25.46 0.82
C MET A 390 25.98 25.91 -0.60
N SER A 391 27.00 26.18 -1.42
CA SER A 391 26.80 26.76 -2.74
C SER A 391 26.23 25.75 -3.74
N ARG A 392 25.53 26.24 -4.76
CA ARG A 392 25.05 25.40 -5.87
C ARG A 392 26.19 24.64 -6.55
N ALA A 393 27.36 25.26 -6.67
CA ALA A 393 28.53 24.66 -7.30
C ALA A 393 29.07 23.46 -6.51
N GLU A 394 29.15 23.58 -5.18
CA GLU A 394 29.57 22.48 -4.29
C GLU A 394 28.56 21.34 -4.28
N ILE A 395 27.26 21.64 -4.15
CA ILE A 395 26.20 20.63 -4.22
C ILE A 395 26.24 19.90 -5.56
N SER A 396 26.36 20.66 -6.67
CA SER A 396 26.47 20.06 -8.00
C SER A 396 27.74 19.23 -8.16
N ALA A 397 28.85 19.62 -7.55
CA ALA A 397 30.09 18.84 -7.60
C ALA A 397 29.92 17.50 -6.88
N GLN A 398 29.33 17.50 -5.69
CA GLN A 398 29.03 16.30 -4.92
C GLN A 398 28.20 15.27 -5.71
N ILE A 399 27.20 15.74 -6.46
CA ILE A 399 26.37 14.84 -7.30
C ILE A 399 27.15 14.37 -8.53
N ARG A 400 27.74 15.30 -9.28
CA ARG A 400 28.44 15.04 -10.54
C ARG A 400 29.65 14.12 -10.35
N ASP A 401 30.46 14.38 -9.34
CA ASP A 401 31.73 13.69 -9.16
C ASP A 401 31.50 12.25 -8.69
N ASN A 402 30.45 12.01 -7.90
CA ASN A 402 30.03 10.65 -7.55
C ASN A 402 29.48 9.87 -8.77
N ASN A 403 28.73 10.54 -9.65
CA ASN A 403 28.31 9.95 -10.94
C ASN A 403 29.51 9.60 -11.85
N ASN A 404 30.53 10.46 -11.87
CA ASN A 404 31.76 10.24 -12.64
C ASN A 404 32.58 9.09 -12.05
N TRP A 405 32.69 9.02 -10.73
CA TRP A 405 33.33 7.91 -10.04
C TRP A 405 32.66 6.58 -10.38
N ALA A 406 31.33 6.49 -10.28
CA ALA A 406 30.59 5.28 -10.65
C ALA A 406 30.83 4.86 -12.10
N ALA A 407 30.79 5.82 -13.04
CA ALA A 407 31.09 5.56 -14.45
C ALA A 407 32.52 5.01 -14.63
N SER A 408 33.51 5.54 -13.90
CA SER A 408 34.90 5.06 -13.95
C SER A 408 35.06 3.62 -13.44
N LYS A 409 34.17 3.16 -12.55
CA LYS A 409 34.12 1.79 -12.03
C LYS A 409 33.18 0.87 -12.83
N GLY A 410 32.55 1.38 -13.90
CA GLY A 410 31.57 0.64 -14.70
C GLY A 410 30.27 0.33 -13.95
N ILE A 411 29.93 1.11 -12.92
CA ILE A 411 28.66 1.04 -12.20
C ILE A 411 27.62 1.83 -13.01
N THR A 412 26.48 1.19 -13.30
CA THR A 412 25.37 1.84 -14.02
C THR A 412 24.38 2.43 -13.02
N LEU A 413 24.04 3.71 -13.22
CA LEU A 413 23.11 4.46 -12.38
C LEU A 413 21.94 4.99 -13.22
N ASP A 414 20.75 5.12 -12.61
CA ASP A 414 19.77 6.09 -13.07
C ASP A 414 20.09 7.45 -12.42
N ARG A 415 20.63 8.37 -13.22
CA ARG A 415 21.05 9.70 -12.73
C ARG A 415 19.89 10.59 -12.28
N SER A 416 18.65 10.17 -12.51
CA SER A 416 17.48 10.89 -12.02
C SER A 416 17.19 10.65 -10.54
N GLU A 417 17.86 9.68 -9.90
CA GLU A 417 17.72 9.32 -8.50
C GLU A 417 18.91 9.84 -7.68
N LEU A 418 18.62 10.49 -6.56
CA LEU A 418 19.61 10.96 -5.58
C LEU A 418 19.04 10.85 -4.18
N VAL A 419 19.88 10.47 -3.23
CA VAL A 419 19.66 10.76 -1.82
C VAL A 419 20.83 11.61 -1.36
N THR A 420 20.54 12.77 -0.77
CA THR A 420 21.59 13.60 -0.18
C THR A 420 22.01 13.02 1.18
N GLY A 421 23.29 13.14 1.55
CA GLY A 421 23.76 12.66 2.86
C GLY A 421 22.95 13.27 4.00
N GLU A 422 22.51 12.47 4.96
CA GLU A 422 21.59 12.85 6.05
C GLU A 422 20.26 13.49 5.57
N HIS A 423 19.86 13.26 4.32
CA HIS A 423 18.77 13.97 3.62
C HIS A 423 18.96 15.50 3.61
N SER A 424 20.20 15.95 3.78
CA SER A 424 20.56 17.35 3.95
C SER A 424 20.32 18.19 2.70
N GLY A 425 20.27 19.51 2.88
CA GLY A 425 19.81 20.44 1.85
C GLY A 425 18.29 20.52 1.75
N LEU A 426 17.54 19.48 2.14
CA LEU A 426 16.11 19.60 2.42
C LEU A 426 15.89 20.29 3.77
N LYS A 427 14.66 20.74 4.01
CA LYS A 427 14.21 21.28 5.29
C LYS A 427 14.44 20.28 6.45
N THR A 428 15.06 20.76 7.53
CA THR A 428 15.30 20.03 8.79
C THR A 428 14.90 20.92 9.97
N ALA A 429 13.69 20.76 10.50
CA ALA A 429 13.20 21.62 11.58
C ALA A 429 13.66 21.14 12.97
N PRO A 430 13.92 22.06 13.93
CA PRO A 430 13.83 23.53 13.81
C PRO A 430 15.07 24.22 13.20
N GLN A 431 16.21 23.53 13.08
CA GLN A 431 17.52 24.14 12.80
C GLN A 431 17.60 24.81 11.43
N GLN A 432 16.96 24.22 10.41
CA GLN A 432 16.87 24.73 9.04
C GLN A 432 15.40 24.62 8.53
N PRO A 433 14.57 25.65 8.72
CA PRO A 433 13.13 25.57 8.45
C PRO A 433 12.73 25.63 6.97
N VAL A 434 13.69 25.81 6.06
CA VAL A 434 13.51 25.85 4.60
C VAL A 434 14.57 24.97 3.93
N ASP A 435 14.32 24.52 2.70
CA ASP A 435 15.36 23.88 1.90
C ASP A 435 16.54 24.85 1.66
N ASN A 436 17.74 24.33 1.45
CA ASN A 436 18.85 25.11 0.91
C ASN A 436 18.41 25.69 -0.46
N PRO A 437 18.38 27.02 -0.63
CA PRO A 437 17.90 27.66 -1.85
C PRO A 437 18.71 27.26 -3.10
N ASN A 438 19.93 26.76 -2.93
CA ASN A 438 20.79 26.29 -4.00
C ASN A 438 20.52 24.85 -4.44
N LEU A 439 19.78 24.07 -3.64
CA LEU A 439 19.56 22.63 -3.87
C LEU A 439 18.82 22.39 -5.20
N ALA A 440 17.64 23.00 -5.36
CA ALA A 440 16.80 22.80 -6.56
C ALA A 440 17.55 23.06 -7.87
N GLY A 441 18.39 24.10 -7.90
CA GLY A 441 19.22 24.40 -9.06
C GLY A 441 20.28 23.34 -9.32
N ALA A 442 20.96 22.83 -8.29
CA ALA A 442 21.97 21.79 -8.42
C ALA A 442 21.37 20.43 -8.82
N LEU A 443 20.17 20.09 -8.32
CA LEU A 443 19.42 18.91 -8.76
C LEU A 443 19.14 18.96 -10.27
N ALA A 444 18.67 20.12 -10.76
CA ALA A 444 18.38 20.33 -12.17
C ALA A 444 19.63 20.23 -13.05
N ASP A 445 20.76 20.80 -12.62
CA ASP A 445 22.04 20.74 -13.36
C ASP A 445 22.52 19.30 -13.56
N ASN A 446 22.14 18.39 -12.66
CA ASN A 446 22.55 16.99 -12.68
C ASN A 446 21.45 16.04 -13.19
N GLY A 447 20.30 16.57 -13.61
CA GLY A 447 19.19 15.78 -14.14
C GLY A 447 18.41 14.97 -13.10
N VAL A 448 18.55 15.30 -11.81
CA VAL A 448 17.82 14.64 -10.72
C VAL A 448 16.33 14.98 -10.82
N ARG A 449 15.49 13.95 -10.70
CA ARG A 449 14.02 14.06 -10.69
C ARG A 449 13.41 13.51 -9.40
N TRP A 450 14.12 12.63 -8.71
CA TRP A 450 13.66 11.95 -7.50
C TRP A 450 14.70 12.11 -6.41
N ALA A 451 14.35 12.84 -5.36
CA ALA A 451 15.21 13.08 -4.21
C ALA A 451 14.68 12.32 -2.98
N GLY A 452 15.46 11.40 -2.41
CA GLY A 452 15.05 10.72 -1.19
C GLY A 452 14.87 11.70 -0.03
N SER A 453 13.83 11.50 0.76
CA SER A 453 13.48 12.31 1.94
C SER A 453 13.13 11.39 3.11
N ASP A 454 13.07 11.92 4.32
CA ASP A 454 12.73 11.17 5.52
C ASP A 454 11.22 11.22 5.80
N ASN A 455 10.55 10.07 5.77
CA ASN A 455 9.10 9.97 5.98
C ASN A 455 8.68 10.41 7.40
N SER A 456 9.58 10.32 8.39
CA SER A 456 9.27 10.77 9.76
C SER A 456 9.12 12.30 9.86
N ARG A 457 9.73 13.04 8.92
CA ARG A 457 9.70 14.52 8.84
C ARG A 457 8.77 15.01 7.75
N GLU A 458 8.71 14.27 6.64
CA GLU A 458 8.02 14.65 5.41
C GLU A 458 7.34 13.42 4.78
N PRO A 459 6.13 13.06 5.23
CA PRO A 459 5.46 11.84 4.74
C PRO A 459 4.82 12.00 3.35
N ALA A 460 4.67 13.23 2.86
CA ALA A 460 4.06 13.55 1.58
C ALA A 460 5.13 13.93 0.55
N GLN A 461 5.05 13.33 -0.64
CA GLN A 461 5.86 13.76 -1.78
C GLN A 461 5.55 15.23 -2.11
N ARG A 462 6.60 16.03 -2.30
CA ARG A 462 6.49 17.44 -2.68
C ARG A 462 7.58 17.84 -3.68
N PRO A 463 7.43 18.99 -4.35
CA PRO A 463 8.47 19.52 -5.22
C PRO A 463 9.67 20.09 -4.45
N VAL A 464 10.85 19.93 -5.06
CA VAL A 464 12.11 20.62 -4.77
C VAL A 464 12.65 21.13 -6.11
N GLY A 465 12.20 22.33 -6.51
CA GLY A 465 12.33 22.77 -7.89
C GLY A 465 11.51 21.88 -8.83
N SER A 466 12.15 21.31 -9.85
CA SER A 466 11.52 20.36 -10.79
C SER A 466 11.60 18.89 -10.33
N ALA A 467 12.40 18.58 -9.31
CA ALA A 467 12.45 17.26 -8.71
C ALA A 467 11.30 17.07 -7.71
N LEU A 468 10.95 15.82 -7.44
CA LEU A 468 9.98 15.43 -6.42
C LEU A 468 10.66 14.61 -5.33
N THR A 469 10.26 14.82 -4.08
CA THR A 469 10.74 14.01 -2.97
C THR A 469 10.17 12.60 -2.99
N VAL A 470 10.93 11.64 -2.48
CA VAL A 470 10.49 10.27 -2.23
C VAL A 470 10.69 9.99 -0.75
N PRO A 471 9.62 10.09 0.07
CA PRO A 471 9.70 9.76 1.50
C PRO A 471 10.12 8.31 1.72
N ARG A 472 11.05 8.10 2.64
CA ARG A 472 11.61 6.78 3.00
C ARG A 472 11.38 6.53 4.48
N HIS A 473 10.96 5.32 4.84
CA HIS A 473 10.73 4.89 6.22
C HIS A 473 12.06 4.59 6.92
N PRO A 474 12.40 5.26 8.04
CA PRO A 474 13.52 4.81 8.87
C PRO A 474 13.21 3.44 9.47
N MET A 475 14.22 2.58 9.57
CA MET A 475 14.13 1.37 10.39
C MET A 475 14.83 1.61 11.73
N ASN A 476 14.35 0.99 12.82
CA ASN A 476 15.03 1.01 14.12
C ASN A 476 16.22 0.04 14.16
N VAL A 477 17.07 0.10 13.14
CA VAL A 477 18.39 -0.52 13.07
C VAL A 477 19.35 0.64 12.79
N TYR A 478 19.94 1.18 13.86
CA TYR A 478 20.54 2.50 13.84
C TYR A 478 21.83 2.55 13.05
N TYR A 479 22.07 3.67 12.37
CA TYR A 479 23.20 3.87 11.44
C TYR A 479 24.57 3.70 12.08
N ASN A 480 24.65 3.97 13.38
CA ASN A 480 25.86 4.07 14.19
C ASN A 480 26.15 2.80 15.01
N THR A 481 25.51 1.66 14.70
CA THR A 481 25.69 0.41 15.46
C THR A 481 26.19 -0.72 14.57
N GLY A 482 27.16 -1.49 15.07
CA GLY A 482 27.74 -2.65 14.38
C GLY A 482 27.37 -3.99 15.02
N THR A 483 27.04 -3.97 16.31
CA THR A 483 26.74 -5.17 17.10
C THR A 483 25.32 -5.20 17.64
N ASN A 484 24.82 -6.41 17.93
CA ASN A 484 23.54 -6.61 18.59
C ASN A 484 23.50 -5.92 19.98
N ALA A 485 24.65 -5.89 20.66
CA ALA A 485 24.75 -5.27 21.98
C ALA A 485 24.67 -3.75 21.93
N GLU A 486 25.29 -3.11 20.93
CA GLU A 486 25.15 -1.67 20.70
C GLU A 486 23.72 -1.30 20.33
N MET A 487 23.07 -2.10 19.47
CA MET A 487 21.66 -1.90 19.13
C MET A 487 20.76 -1.92 20.37
N ALA A 488 20.90 -2.92 21.25
CA ALA A 488 20.08 -3.01 22.45
C ALA A 488 20.38 -1.88 23.46
N ASP A 489 21.63 -1.48 23.57
CA ASP A 489 22.09 -0.39 24.44
C ASP A 489 21.54 0.97 24.00
N GLU A 490 21.71 1.34 22.74
CA GLU A 490 21.17 2.61 22.20
C GLU A 490 19.63 2.60 22.19
N TYR A 491 19.01 1.46 21.90
CA TYR A 491 17.55 1.33 21.99
C TYR A 491 17.05 1.57 23.42
N ASN A 492 17.74 1.04 24.42
CA ASN A 492 17.44 1.33 25.83
C ASN A 492 17.62 2.82 26.14
N TRP A 493 18.68 3.45 25.65
CA TRP A 493 18.90 4.87 25.85
C TRP A 493 17.76 5.74 25.29
N ILE A 494 17.18 5.37 24.14
CA ILE A 494 16.10 6.13 23.50
C ILE A 494 14.73 5.80 24.11
N TYR A 495 14.44 4.52 24.33
CA TYR A 495 13.09 4.03 24.64
C TYR A 495 12.86 3.67 26.11
N THR A 496 13.82 3.87 27.01
CA THR A 496 13.57 3.74 28.46
C THR A 496 13.41 5.11 29.12
N SER A 497 12.63 5.14 30.21
CA SER A 497 12.47 6.34 31.02
C SER A 497 13.78 6.75 31.69
N ARG A 498 13.89 8.01 32.13
CA ARG A 498 15.04 8.47 32.92
C ARG A 498 15.22 7.66 34.20
N ALA A 499 14.12 7.26 34.83
CA ALA A 499 14.12 6.40 36.02
C ALA A 499 14.73 5.01 35.77
N HIS A 500 14.75 4.57 34.51
CA HIS A 500 15.34 3.30 34.08
C HIS A 500 16.70 3.48 33.37
N GLY A 501 17.30 4.66 33.45
CA GLY A 501 18.63 4.94 32.90
C GLY A 501 18.65 5.38 31.44
N GLY A 502 17.49 5.64 30.83
CA GLY A 502 17.40 6.20 29.48
C GLY A 502 17.54 7.73 29.45
N SER A 503 17.65 8.27 28.24
CA SER A 503 17.68 9.71 27.96
C SER A 503 16.40 10.45 28.39
N GLY A 504 15.28 9.72 28.45
CA GLY A 504 13.95 10.28 28.59
C GLY A 504 13.34 10.78 27.27
N ALA A 505 13.95 10.49 26.12
CA ALA A 505 13.39 10.87 24.81
C ALA A 505 11.96 10.33 24.60
N CYS A 506 11.66 9.12 25.09
CA CYS A 506 10.32 8.54 25.06
C CYS A 506 9.31 9.29 25.96
N GLU A 507 9.77 9.92 27.05
CA GLU A 507 8.94 10.73 27.95
C GLU A 507 8.66 12.12 27.36
N ASP A 508 9.67 12.69 26.69
CA ASP A 508 9.60 14.03 26.10
C ASP A 508 8.77 14.04 24.80
N ASN A 509 8.65 12.89 24.13
CA ASN A 509 7.95 12.74 22.85
C ASN A 509 6.83 11.68 22.91
N PRO A 510 5.86 11.78 23.83
CA PRO A 510 4.85 10.74 24.05
C PRO A 510 3.83 10.62 22.89
N ALA A 511 3.82 11.59 21.97
CA ALA A 511 3.00 11.55 20.76
C ALA A 511 3.55 10.61 19.68
N THR A 512 4.85 10.31 19.72
CA THR A 512 5.55 9.54 18.67
C THR A 512 6.37 8.37 19.23
N SER A 513 6.48 8.25 20.54
CA SER A 513 7.23 7.19 21.22
C SER A 513 6.47 6.67 22.44
N THR A 514 6.76 5.45 22.85
CA THR A 514 6.23 4.83 24.08
C THR A 514 7.41 4.26 24.86
N CYS A 515 7.52 4.61 26.13
CA CYS A 515 8.59 4.09 26.97
C CYS A 515 8.40 2.60 27.24
N LEU A 516 9.51 1.86 27.18
CA LEU A 516 9.60 0.51 27.68
C LEU A 516 9.34 0.47 29.19
N PRO A 517 8.64 -0.55 29.69
CA PRO A 517 8.38 -0.71 31.12
C PRO A 517 9.65 -1.07 31.91
N ALA A 518 10.70 -1.59 31.24
CA ALA A 518 12.02 -1.85 31.79
C ALA A 518 13.06 -1.91 30.65
N PRO A 519 14.35 -1.69 30.92
CA PRO A 519 15.40 -1.89 29.92
C PRO A 519 15.46 -3.33 29.43
N LEU A 520 15.77 -3.50 28.14
CA LEU A 520 16.02 -4.79 27.52
C LEU A 520 17.40 -5.33 27.95
N ASP A 521 17.56 -6.66 27.97
CA ASP A 521 18.88 -7.28 28.14
C ASP A 521 19.77 -6.91 26.95
N VAL A 522 20.96 -6.36 27.21
CA VAL A 522 21.85 -5.88 26.12
C VAL A 522 22.40 -7.01 25.25
N ASN A 523 22.40 -8.27 25.69
CA ASN A 523 22.93 -9.39 24.91
C ASN A 523 21.86 -10.08 24.07
N THR A 524 20.61 -10.08 24.52
CA THR A 524 19.52 -10.80 23.83
C THR A 524 18.40 -9.91 23.31
N GLY A 525 18.23 -8.71 23.89
CA GLY A 525 17.14 -7.80 23.61
C GLY A 525 17.02 -7.38 22.15
N TYR A 526 18.14 -7.31 21.43
CA TYR A 526 18.08 -7.04 20.00
C TYR A 526 17.31 -8.13 19.23
N LEU A 527 17.71 -9.40 19.39
CA LEU A 527 17.10 -10.51 18.65
C LEU A 527 15.72 -10.87 19.21
N ASP A 528 15.53 -10.81 20.53
CA ASP A 528 14.30 -11.27 21.18
C ASP A 528 13.16 -10.23 21.13
N TYR A 529 13.49 -8.95 21.08
CA TYR A 529 12.50 -7.86 21.16
C TYR A 529 12.55 -6.91 19.95
N ILE A 530 13.71 -6.30 19.68
CA ILE A 530 13.82 -5.24 18.67
C ILE A 530 13.58 -5.79 17.26
N VAL A 531 14.19 -6.93 16.91
CA VAL A 531 14.01 -7.55 15.59
C VAL A 531 12.54 -7.90 15.31
N PRO A 532 11.80 -8.60 16.20
CA PRO A 532 10.36 -8.83 16.00
C PRO A 532 9.51 -7.57 15.95
N ALA A 533 9.85 -6.53 16.72
CA ALA A 533 9.12 -5.26 16.72
C ALA A 533 9.33 -4.48 15.41
N GLU A 534 10.57 -4.40 14.94
CA GLU A 534 10.93 -3.73 13.70
C GLU A 534 10.36 -4.48 12.48
N ALA A 535 10.50 -5.81 12.45
CA ALA A 535 9.93 -6.61 11.38
C ALA A 535 8.40 -6.45 11.27
N ARG A 536 7.70 -6.33 12.41
CA ARG A 536 6.26 -6.06 12.45
C ARG A 536 5.92 -4.68 11.89
N THR A 537 6.71 -3.66 12.24
CA THR A 537 6.53 -2.29 11.72
C THR A 537 6.75 -2.24 10.22
N ALA A 538 7.84 -2.84 9.72
CA ALA A 538 8.10 -2.92 8.30
C ALA A 538 6.99 -3.69 7.57
N LEU A 539 6.55 -4.84 8.11
CA LEU A 539 5.48 -5.62 7.52
C LEU A 539 4.15 -4.85 7.48
N ARG A 540 3.82 -4.03 8.50
CA ARG A 540 2.64 -3.16 8.45
C ARG A 540 2.65 -2.24 7.24
N HIS A 541 3.79 -1.67 6.86
CA HIS A 541 3.90 -0.87 5.63
C HIS A 541 3.73 -1.74 4.37
N VAL A 542 4.39 -2.90 4.32
CA VAL A 542 4.30 -3.85 3.20
C VAL A 542 2.85 -4.27 2.93
N LEU A 543 2.08 -4.53 3.98
CA LEU A 543 0.67 -4.95 3.91
C LEU A 543 -0.31 -3.81 3.66
N ALA A 544 0.12 -2.54 3.77
CA ALA A 544 -0.74 -1.37 3.65
C ALA A 544 -0.74 -0.73 2.25
N ASN A 545 -0.25 -1.43 1.22
CA ASN A 545 -0.10 -0.88 -0.14
C ASN A 545 0.77 0.40 -0.18
N ASP A 546 1.72 0.55 0.76
CA ASP A 546 2.61 1.71 0.85
C ASP A 546 3.85 1.51 -0.05
N PRO A 547 4.03 2.31 -1.12
CA PRO A 547 5.16 2.14 -2.03
C PRO A 547 6.49 2.69 -1.50
N ARG A 548 6.49 3.46 -0.40
CA ARG A 548 7.69 4.11 0.15
C ARG A 548 8.76 3.06 0.54
N PRO A 549 10.05 3.25 0.18
CA PRO A 549 11.11 2.36 0.60
C PRO A 549 11.44 2.56 2.07
N HIS A 550 12.13 1.60 2.66
CA HIS A 550 12.81 1.72 3.95
C HIS A 550 14.26 2.11 3.74
N TYR A 551 14.91 2.71 4.75
CA TYR A 551 16.34 2.99 4.71
C TYR A 551 17.06 2.60 5.99
N VAL A 552 18.32 2.22 5.81
CA VAL A 552 19.32 1.74 6.77
C VAL A 552 20.70 2.16 6.26
N HIS A 553 21.79 1.77 6.93
CA HIS A 553 23.14 2.21 6.56
C HIS A 553 24.09 1.01 6.43
N GLN A 554 25.25 1.22 5.80
CA GLN A 554 26.21 0.16 5.53
C GLN A 554 26.71 -0.52 6.82
N ALA A 555 26.76 0.20 7.95
CA ALA A 555 27.11 -0.38 9.25
C ALA A 555 26.21 -1.57 9.61
N ASN A 556 24.94 -1.55 9.22
CA ASN A 556 23.98 -2.61 9.54
C ASN A 556 24.21 -3.90 8.73
N LEU A 557 25.07 -3.85 7.70
CA LEU A 557 25.55 -5.02 6.95
C LEU A 557 26.91 -5.53 7.44
N ALA A 558 27.61 -4.76 8.27
CA ALA A 558 28.94 -5.08 8.81
C ALA A 558 28.83 -5.84 10.14
N GLU A 559 29.97 -6.37 10.62
CA GLU A 559 30.10 -6.99 11.95
C GLU A 559 29.04 -8.07 12.24
N ASP A 560 28.12 -7.86 13.19
CA ASP A 560 27.05 -8.82 13.53
C ASP A 560 25.96 -8.90 12.45
N ARG A 561 26.00 -7.96 11.50
CA ARG A 561 25.08 -7.83 10.38
C ARG A 561 23.64 -7.69 10.82
N THR A 562 23.43 -6.71 11.69
CA THR A 562 22.20 -6.46 12.43
C THR A 562 20.96 -6.37 11.52
N LEU A 563 21.09 -5.94 10.27
CA LEU A 563 19.95 -5.85 9.34
C LEU A 563 19.31 -7.19 8.97
N TYR A 564 20.09 -8.25 8.75
CA TYR A 564 19.57 -9.47 8.13
C TYR A 564 18.52 -10.21 8.97
N PRO A 565 18.62 -10.33 10.31
CA PRO A 565 17.55 -10.86 11.14
C PRO A 565 16.18 -10.21 10.89
N VAL A 566 16.14 -8.87 10.80
CA VAL A 566 14.91 -8.12 10.52
C VAL A 566 14.37 -8.45 9.13
N LEU A 567 15.21 -8.35 8.10
CA LEU A 567 14.77 -8.63 6.72
C LEU A 567 14.36 -10.08 6.52
N ASN A 568 15.05 -11.02 7.17
CA ASN A 568 14.68 -12.43 7.15
C ASN A 568 13.26 -12.63 7.68
N GLN A 569 12.96 -12.04 8.84
CA GLN A 569 11.63 -12.14 9.43
C GLN A 569 10.56 -11.49 8.55
N VAL A 570 10.78 -10.27 8.03
CA VAL A 570 9.82 -9.61 7.11
C VAL A 570 9.52 -10.49 5.89
N LEU A 571 10.56 -10.99 5.21
CA LEU A 571 10.41 -11.76 3.98
C LEU A 571 9.81 -13.15 4.22
N ASP A 572 10.21 -13.83 5.31
CA ASP A 572 9.72 -15.17 5.61
C ASP A 572 8.28 -15.12 6.13
N THR A 573 7.95 -14.16 7.00
CA THR A 573 6.56 -13.93 7.44
C THR A 573 5.67 -13.58 6.25
N TYR A 574 6.09 -12.66 5.37
CA TYR A 574 5.31 -12.31 4.18
C TYR A 574 5.01 -13.54 3.30
N ARG A 575 6.01 -14.38 3.05
CA ARG A 575 5.87 -15.61 2.24
C ARG A 575 4.95 -16.65 2.86
N ALA A 576 4.85 -16.68 4.20
CA ALA A 576 3.89 -17.53 4.88
C ALA A 576 2.46 -16.98 4.76
N LEU A 577 2.31 -15.65 4.78
CA LEU A 577 1.01 -14.98 4.72
C LEU A 577 0.38 -14.96 3.33
N TYR A 578 1.19 -14.88 2.25
CA TYR A 578 0.71 -14.73 0.87
C TYR A 578 1.04 -15.91 -0.02
N ALA A 579 0.12 -16.20 -0.95
CA ALA A 579 0.39 -17.11 -2.05
C ALA A 579 1.39 -16.48 -3.06
N PRO A 580 2.11 -17.30 -3.85
CA PRO A 580 3.05 -16.80 -4.86
C PRO A 580 2.42 -15.87 -5.93
N SER A 581 1.10 -15.86 -6.06
CA SER A 581 0.37 -14.96 -6.97
C SER A 581 0.44 -13.49 -6.54
N ALA A 582 0.77 -13.19 -5.27
CA ALA A 582 0.95 -11.85 -4.73
C ALA A 582 2.40 -11.68 -4.22
N PRO A 583 3.40 -11.62 -5.10
CA PRO A 583 4.78 -11.41 -4.67
C PRO A 583 4.99 -9.98 -4.12
N ILE A 584 6.04 -9.82 -3.33
CA ILE A 584 6.56 -8.50 -2.97
C ILE A 584 7.01 -7.76 -4.24
N VAL A 585 6.71 -6.47 -4.32
CA VAL A 585 7.19 -5.56 -5.36
C VAL A 585 8.42 -4.82 -4.85
N ASN A 586 9.60 -5.22 -5.31
CA ASN A 586 10.90 -4.61 -4.98
C ASN A 586 11.31 -3.57 -6.04
N GLN A 587 10.68 -2.39 -5.98
CA GLN A 587 10.80 -1.33 -6.99
C GLN A 587 11.97 -0.38 -6.74
N SER A 588 12.40 0.36 -7.78
CA SER A 588 13.38 1.46 -7.66
C SER A 588 12.77 2.68 -6.94
N MET A 589 13.60 3.64 -6.51
CA MET A 589 13.11 4.88 -5.91
C MET A 589 12.37 5.75 -6.91
N LYS A 590 12.78 5.73 -8.18
CA LYS A 590 12.12 6.37 -9.31
C LYS A 590 10.74 5.79 -9.53
N ASP A 591 10.62 4.47 -9.57
CA ASP A 591 9.31 3.83 -9.73
C ASP A 591 8.40 4.14 -8.54
N THR A 592 8.96 4.20 -7.33
CA THR A 592 8.24 4.70 -6.15
C THR A 592 7.78 6.14 -6.32
N GLY A 593 8.67 7.03 -6.77
CA GLY A 593 8.36 8.43 -7.01
C GLY A 593 7.25 8.61 -8.05
N VAL A 594 7.28 7.82 -9.12
CA VAL A 594 6.22 7.78 -10.15
C VAL A 594 4.91 7.25 -9.57
N GLU A 595 4.94 6.20 -8.74
CA GLU A 595 3.76 5.65 -8.09
C GLU A 595 3.09 6.70 -7.18
N LEU A 596 3.86 7.38 -6.32
CA LEU A 596 3.36 8.47 -5.47
C LEU A 596 2.78 9.62 -6.30
N GLN A 597 3.44 10.00 -7.39
CA GLN A 597 2.97 11.05 -8.28
C GLN A 597 1.64 10.68 -8.95
N ARG A 598 1.49 9.43 -9.41
CA ARG A 598 0.25 8.92 -10.01
C ARG A 598 -0.90 8.92 -9.02
N ARG A 599 -0.66 8.45 -7.78
CA ARG A 599 -1.64 8.49 -6.71
C ARG A 599 -2.10 9.91 -6.42
N ALA A 600 -1.17 10.85 -6.22
CA ALA A 600 -1.52 12.26 -5.99
C ALA A 600 -2.34 12.88 -7.14
N ALA A 601 -1.99 12.59 -8.39
CA ALA A 601 -2.74 13.07 -9.55
C ALA A 601 -4.14 12.45 -9.65
N TRP A 602 -4.26 11.16 -9.34
CA TRP A 602 -5.52 10.43 -9.32
C TRP A 602 -6.45 10.91 -8.20
N ASP A 603 -5.94 11.02 -6.98
CA ASP A 603 -6.68 11.51 -5.81
C ASP A 603 -7.20 12.93 -6.05
N LYS A 604 -6.35 13.78 -6.66
CA LYS A 604 -6.78 15.11 -7.08
C LYS A 604 -7.91 15.05 -8.12
N ALA A 605 -7.82 14.16 -9.12
CA ALA A 605 -8.86 14.04 -10.15
C ALA A 605 -10.19 13.54 -9.57
N LEU A 606 -10.14 12.65 -8.57
CA LEU A 606 -11.31 12.20 -7.82
C LEU A 606 -11.92 13.34 -6.99
N ALA A 607 -11.11 14.06 -6.22
CA ALA A 607 -11.54 15.18 -5.39
C ALA A 607 -12.15 16.32 -6.22
N ASP A 608 -11.61 16.59 -7.41
CA ASP A 608 -12.14 17.57 -8.36
C ASP A 608 -13.43 17.10 -9.07
N GLY A 609 -13.88 15.85 -8.87
CA GLY A 609 -15.08 15.30 -9.51
C GLY A 609 -14.94 15.06 -11.03
N LYS A 610 -13.71 14.89 -11.52
CA LYS A 610 -13.40 14.83 -12.97
C LYS A 610 -13.22 13.42 -13.52
N VAL A 611 -13.51 12.39 -12.71
CA VAL A 611 -13.43 10.99 -13.13
C VAL A 611 -14.83 10.46 -13.41
N THR A 612 -14.99 9.78 -14.55
CA THR A 612 -16.19 9.01 -14.85
C THR A 612 -15.78 7.59 -15.21
N ALA A 613 -16.33 6.61 -14.50
CA ALA A 613 -16.11 5.21 -14.82
C ALA A 613 -17.38 4.40 -14.57
N TYR A 614 -17.68 3.50 -15.49
CA TYR A 614 -18.86 2.65 -15.41
C TYR A 614 -18.69 1.39 -16.24
N ARG A 615 -19.49 0.37 -15.91
CA ARG A 615 -19.70 -0.82 -16.74
C ARG A 615 -21.12 -0.87 -17.30
N ILE A 616 -21.25 -1.36 -18.52
CA ILE A 616 -22.52 -1.75 -19.14
C ILE A 616 -22.33 -3.18 -19.67
N GLY A 617 -22.92 -4.15 -18.99
CA GLY A 617 -22.64 -5.56 -19.28
C GLY A 617 -21.14 -5.83 -19.15
N LYS A 618 -20.51 -6.29 -20.25
CA LYS A 618 -19.08 -6.62 -20.29
C LYS A 618 -18.17 -5.43 -20.61
N ASP A 619 -18.74 -4.29 -21.01
CA ASP A 619 -17.96 -3.13 -21.45
C ASP A 619 -17.74 -2.14 -20.31
N VAL A 620 -16.47 -1.86 -20.01
CA VAL A 620 -16.05 -0.87 -19.02
C VAL A 620 -15.51 0.36 -19.75
N THR A 621 -15.99 1.54 -19.37
CA THR A 621 -15.53 2.84 -19.89
C THR A 621 -14.99 3.69 -18.76
N ILE A 622 -13.80 4.27 -18.93
CA ILE A 622 -13.13 5.11 -17.92
C ILE A 622 -12.63 6.39 -18.59
N LYS A 623 -12.97 7.53 -18.00
CA LYS A 623 -12.54 8.87 -18.40
C LYS A 623 -11.93 9.57 -17.20
N ALA A 624 -10.76 10.15 -17.41
CA ALA A 624 -10.03 10.98 -16.46
C ALA A 624 -9.44 12.20 -17.21
N PRO A 625 -9.02 13.26 -16.50
CA PRO A 625 -8.36 14.40 -17.13
C PRO A 625 -7.14 14.00 -17.95
N SER A 626 -6.81 14.80 -18.97
CA SER A 626 -5.58 14.61 -19.76
C SER A 626 -4.34 14.63 -18.85
N GLY A 627 -3.42 13.69 -19.06
CA GLY A 627 -2.23 13.50 -18.23
C GLY A 627 -2.44 12.67 -16.96
N VAL A 628 -3.69 12.35 -16.59
CA VAL A 628 -3.99 11.46 -15.46
C VAL A 628 -4.20 10.04 -15.97
N VAL A 629 -3.45 9.09 -15.40
CA VAL A 629 -3.67 7.66 -15.59
C VAL A 629 -4.61 7.14 -14.50
N ALA A 630 -5.53 6.26 -14.85
CA ALA A 630 -6.46 5.63 -13.91
C ALA A 630 -5.89 4.29 -13.39
N PRO A 631 -5.92 4.01 -12.08
CA PRO A 631 -5.62 2.70 -11.55
C PRO A 631 -6.83 1.81 -11.78
N VAL A 632 -6.64 0.64 -12.39
CA VAL A 632 -7.75 -0.26 -12.69
C VAL A 632 -7.37 -1.68 -12.36
N THR A 633 -8.27 -2.38 -11.66
CA THR A 633 -8.24 -3.82 -11.44
C THR A 633 -9.43 -4.45 -12.14
N ALA A 634 -9.18 -5.56 -12.84
CA ALA A 634 -10.18 -6.31 -13.58
C ALA A 634 -9.85 -7.81 -13.60
N PRO A 635 -10.82 -8.69 -13.89
CA PRO A 635 -10.60 -10.14 -13.95
C PRO A 635 -9.61 -10.56 -15.05
N ASN A 636 -9.03 -11.76 -14.90
CA ASN A 636 -8.23 -12.39 -15.95
C ASN A 636 -9.03 -12.55 -17.25
N GLY A 637 -8.38 -12.35 -18.40
CA GLY A 637 -9.04 -12.38 -19.72
C GLY A 637 -9.65 -11.04 -20.14
N THR A 638 -9.60 -10.00 -19.30
CA THR A 638 -10.00 -8.65 -19.69
C THR A 638 -9.10 -8.12 -20.82
N ARG A 639 -9.72 -7.51 -21.83
CA ARG A 639 -9.05 -6.94 -23.00
C ARG A 639 -9.18 -5.42 -23.02
N LYS A 640 -8.09 -4.70 -23.28
CA LYS A 640 -8.09 -3.25 -23.55
C LYS A 640 -8.26 -2.99 -25.04
N GLN A 641 -9.15 -2.07 -25.39
CA GLN A 641 -9.26 -1.58 -26.77
C GLN A 641 -8.02 -0.77 -27.14
N MET A 642 -7.34 -1.17 -28.21
CA MET A 642 -6.20 -0.44 -28.76
C MET A 642 -6.64 0.51 -29.89
N LEU A 643 -5.71 1.29 -30.46
CA LEU A 643 -6.00 2.05 -31.70
C LEU A 643 -6.45 1.10 -32.83
N LEU A 644 -5.79 -0.06 -32.94
CA LEU A 644 -6.15 -1.15 -33.84
C LEU A 644 -6.29 -2.44 -33.03
N GLY A 645 -7.50 -3.00 -32.98
CA GLY A 645 -7.80 -4.26 -32.28
C GLY A 645 -7.86 -4.13 -30.76
N SER A 646 -7.47 -5.20 -30.06
CA SER A 646 -7.44 -5.27 -28.59
C SER A 646 -6.20 -6.02 -28.10
N ALA A 647 -5.78 -5.74 -26.87
CA ALA A 647 -4.68 -6.42 -26.19
C ALA A 647 -5.10 -6.87 -24.80
N ASP A 648 -4.34 -7.78 -24.18
CA ASP A 648 -4.56 -8.16 -22.78
C ASP A 648 -4.38 -6.94 -21.86
N PHE A 649 -5.32 -6.76 -20.94
CA PHE A 649 -5.28 -5.64 -20.00
C PHE A 649 -4.32 -5.91 -18.84
N GLY A 650 -3.40 -4.97 -18.58
CA GLY A 650 -2.60 -4.91 -17.34
C GLY A 650 -1.70 -6.12 -17.08
N THR A 651 -1.18 -6.19 -15.85
CA THR A 651 -0.31 -7.28 -15.37
C THR A 651 -1.02 -8.13 -14.32
N ALA A 652 -0.73 -9.42 -14.29
CA ALA A 652 -1.31 -10.33 -13.30
C ALA A 652 -0.72 -10.06 -11.91
N TYR A 653 -1.59 -9.98 -10.90
CA TYR A 653 -1.20 -9.85 -9.50
C TYR A 653 -2.37 -10.29 -8.60
N ALA A 654 -2.10 -11.12 -7.60
CA ALA A 654 -3.08 -11.58 -6.61
C ALA A 654 -4.35 -12.23 -7.22
N GLY A 655 -4.22 -12.89 -8.38
CA GLY A 655 -5.34 -13.56 -9.06
C GLY A 655 -6.17 -12.67 -10.00
N SER A 656 -5.92 -11.36 -10.05
CA SER A 656 -6.54 -10.42 -10.99
C SER A 656 -5.51 -9.78 -11.93
N ARG A 657 -5.97 -8.88 -12.81
CA ARG A 657 -5.08 -8.05 -13.64
C ARG A 657 -5.26 -6.59 -13.30
N SER A 658 -4.16 -5.86 -13.17
CA SER A 658 -4.21 -4.43 -12.83
C SER A 658 -3.06 -3.63 -13.43
N THR A 659 -3.32 -2.34 -13.69
CA THR A 659 -2.32 -1.37 -14.11
C THR A 659 -2.88 0.04 -14.01
N TRP A 660 -1.99 1.04 -13.94
CA TRP A 660 -2.28 2.40 -14.36
C TRP A 660 -2.51 2.44 -15.88
N THR A 661 -3.59 3.07 -16.35
CA THR A 661 -3.95 3.11 -17.78
C THR A 661 -4.53 4.45 -18.19
N ALA A 662 -4.28 4.83 -19.45
CA ALA A 662 -4.85 6.00 -20.11
C ALA A 662 -5.48 5.60 -21.45
N PRO A 663 -6.37 6.44 -22.02
CA PRO A 663 -6.89 6.23 -23.37
C PRO A 663 -5.74 6.11 -24.39
N GLU A 664 -5.91 5.27 -25.41
CA GLU A 664 -4.96 5.20 -26.52
C GLU A 664 -5.08 6.44 -27.42
N LEU A 665 -4.13 6.59 -28.35
CA LEU A 665 -4.17 7.67 -29.34
C LEU A 665 -5.54 7.72 -30.05
N LEU A 666 -6.10 8.93 -30.21
CA LEU A 666 -7.44 9.20 -30.76
C LEU A 666 -8.63 8.67 -29.94
N GLN A 667 -8.40 8.04 -28.77
CA GLN A 667 -9.48 7.66 -27.85
C GLN A 667 -9.71 8.76 -26.80
N SER A 668 -10.97 8.98 -26.43
CA SER A 668 -11.36 9.90 -25.34
C SER A 668 -11.61 9.20 -24.01
N ALA A 669 -11.49 7.88 -23.97
CA ALA A 669 -11.73 7.04 -22.80
C ALA A 669 -10.93 5.74 -22.91
N VAL A 670 -10.54 5.17 -21.78
CA VAL A 670 -10.13 3.76 -21.72
C VAL A 670 -11.37 2.92 -21.88
N LYS A 671 -11.29 1.91 -22.75
CA LYS A 671 -12.35 0.93 -22.97
C LYS A 671 -11.79 -0.48 -22.72
N LEU A 672 -12.43 -1.20 -21.80
CA LEU A 672 -12.10 -2.59 -21.50
C LEU A 672 -13.31 -3.48 -21.79
N THR A 673 -13.06 -4.70 -22.23
CA THR A 673 -14.07 -5.75 -22.37
C THR A 673 -13.71 -6.89 -21.43
N LEU A 674 -14.63 -7.21 -20.54
CA LEU A 674 -14.50 -8.26 -19.52
C LEU A 674 -14.64 -9.66 -20.14
N PRO A 675 -14.04 -10.70 -19.52
CA PRO A 675 -14.23 -12.09 -19.95
C PRO A 675 -15.70 -12.50 -19.87
N SER A 676 -16.03 -13.61 -20.55
CA SER A 676 -17.43 -14.00 -20.74
C SER A 676 -18.12 -14.64 -19.57
#